data_AF-A0A672JIB3-F1
#
_entry.id   AF-A0A672JIB3-F1
#
_cell.length_a   1.000
_cell.length_b   1.000
_cell.length_c   1.000
_cell.angle_alpha   90.00
_cell.angle_beta   90.00
_cell.angle_gamma   90.00
#
_symmetry.space_group_name_H-M   'P 1'
#
loop_
_entity.id
_entity.type
_entity.pdbx_description
1 polymer ?
#
loop_
_entity_poly.entity_id
_entity_poly.type
_entity_poly.pdbx_seq_one_letter_code
_entity_poly.pdbx_strand_id
1 'polypeptide(L)'
;MRKTFTTGVAAMKKKSSCIQIKLQVDALLDMVRRSRIQFVHCILPKADALKALSGSLFKGGESEAQGESGDPGLMQLDVALLRAQMRGSKLLDALRIYRQGYPDHMVFSEFRRRFDVLAPHLTKKHGRNYIVKDEKRAVEELLESLDLEKSSYHMGLSRLFFRAGTLAKLEEQRDEQTKRNLTLFQAACRGFLARQAFKKRKIQDLAIRCLQKNIKKNRGVKDWPWWRLFTTVQPLIKVQLSEEQMRSKDEEIQQQKQKLEKVEKERNELRLNTDRLESRIADLLVELTDERSTSESASQLLETETSERLRLERDLKDLQVKFDAMKKQLESQEMEVMEARLMKTSELNGELEDDDDSGGEWRIKYNRAIREMDFTKKKLQQEFDDKLETEQQSKRHTERKLADLQTDNEDLQRSVQQLKKKCQKLTAELQDTKLHLEGLHSRNHDLEKKQRKFDLEQNQAQAEVQREKSQREKLAREKDIMTGEMFNLRQQLQDKDSELCAANAKVQQLEAELQDLSSQESKDEASLAKVKKQLRDLEAKVKDQEEELDEQAGSIQMLEQAKLRLEMEMERQRQTHSKEIESKEEEVDEIRRSCSKKLKQMEVQLEEEYEDKQKVLRERRELESKLLNAQDQVSQRDVETEKRLKKDLKRTKVLLADAQIMLDHLKSNAPSKRELAQLKNQLEESEFTCAAAVKARKSMEIEIEDLHIQMEDVVKTKISLEEQLSRLQREKNDLQSRMEEDQEDMNELMKKHKAAVAQSARDLSQISDLQAQLEEATKEKQEIQEKLHSLQSQLEFQEQSMVEKSLVSRQEAKIRELETKLEYERTQIKRMESLVGRLKENLEKMTEERNQRIAAENREKDQNKRMQRQIRDMKEEMAELSKKESEASRKKHELEMDIESLEAANQSLQVDLKLAFKRIGDLQAAIEDEMESDDNDDLINSGDDTETDSEVEDRVDGVKSWLSKNKGSTKTLSDEGSLKSTR
;
A
#
# COMPACT_ATOMS: atom_id res chain seq x y z
N MET A 1 -13.66 -8.02 14.27
CA MET A 1 -12.90 -9.21 14.74
C MET A 1 -13.60 -9.96 15.87
N ARG A 2 -14.81 -10.49 15.64
CA ARG A 2 -15.44 -11.50 16.51
C ARG A 2 -16.34 -12.37 15.64
N LYS A 3 -16.32 -13.68 15.92
CA LYS A 3 -17.05 -14.80 15.29
C LYS A 3 -16.30 -15.49 14.14
N THR A 4 -15.72 -16.65 14.45
CA THR A 4 -16.05 -17.98 13.85
C THR A 4 -15.01 -18.99 14.31
N PHE A 5 -15.31 -19.80 15.34
CA PHE A 5 -14.62 -21.09 15.57
C PHE A 5 -15.57 -22.00 16.39
N THR A 6 -15.98 -23.11 15.80
CA THR A 6 -16.69 -24.28 16.37
C THR A 6 -15.95 -25.45 15.74
N THR A 7 -15.30 -26.39 16.44
CA THR A 7 -15.82 -27.42 17.36
C THR A 7 -14.61 -28.27 17.82
N GLY A 8 -14.65 -28.90 19.01
CA GLY A 8 -13.57 -29.77 19.53
C GLY A 8 -12.98 -29.27 20.85
N VAL A 9 -12.25 -30.10 21.60
CA VAL A 9 -11.75 -29.85 22.98
C VAL A 9 -10.95 -28.53 23.15
N ALA A 10 -10.50 -27.91 22.05
CA ALA A 10 -10.14 -26.48 21.96
C ALA A 10 -11.19 -25.50 22.56
N ALA A 11 -12.47 -25.91 22.64
CA ALA A 11 -13.55 -25.19 23.31
C ALA A 11 -13.37 -25.09 24.84
N MET A 12 -12.64 -26.03 25.47
CA MET A 12 -12.29 -25.92 26.89
C MET A 12 -11.24 -24.82 27.14
N LYS A 13 -10.34 -24.58 26.18
CA LYS A 13 -9.35 -23.49 26.23
C LYS A 13 -9.93 -22.12 25.83
N LYS A 14 -11.07 -22.07 25.11
CA LYS A 14 -11.81 -20.82 24.80
C LYS A 14 -12.33 -20.05 26.01
N LYS A 15 -12.38 -20.66 27.20
CA LYS A 15 -12.76 -20.00 28.46
C LYS A 15 -11.58 -19.70 29.38
N SER A 16 -10.35 -20.12 29.04
CA SER A 16 -9.18 -19.81 29.86
C SER A 16 -8.72 -18.38 29.57
N SER A 17 -9.15 -17.44 30.40
CA SER A 17 -8.74 -16.04 30.33
C SER A 17 -7.21 -15.90 30.38
N CYS A 18 -6.50 -16.79 31.09
CA CYS A 18 -5.04 -16.75 31.18
C CYS A 18 -4.36 -16.97 29.82
N ILE A 19 -4.86 -17.91 29.01
CA ILE A 19 -4.29 -18.19 27.67
C ILE A 19 -4.63 -17.04 26.70
N GLN A 20 -5.85 -16.48 26.78
CA GLN A 20 -6.24 -15.34 25.95
C GLN A 20 -5.41 -14.09 26.26
N ILE A 21 -5.20 -13.80 27.55
CA ILE A 21 -4.34 -12.69 27.99
C ILE A 21 -2.92 -12.90 27.48
N LYS A 22 -2.37 -14.12 27.60
CA LYS A 22 -1.02 -14.41 27.10
C LYS A 22 -0.88 -14.10 25.60
N LEU A 23 -1.80 -14.61 24.76
CA LEU A 23 -1.75 -14.37 23.31
C LEU A 23 -1.87 -12.88 22.95
N GLN A 24 -2.73 -12.14 23.65
CA GLN A 24 -2.86 -10.69 23.45
C GLN A 24 -1.61 -9.93 23.88
N VAL A 25 -1.02 -10.31 25.02
CA VAL A 25 0.22 -9.71 25.53
C VAL A 25 1.38 -10.01 24.60
N ASP A 26 1.51 -11.23 24.08
CA ASP A 26 2.56 -11.59 23.12
C ASP A 26 2.45 -10.73 21.85
N ALA A 27 1.25 -10.54 21.31
CA ALA A 27 1.02 -9.65 20.16
C ALA A 27 1.35 -8.17 20.46
N LEU A 28 1.00 -7.68 21.65
CA LEU A 28 1.35 -6.33 22.10
C LEU A 28 2.87 -6.18 22.27
N LEU A 29 3.55 -7.16 22.84
CA LEU A 29 5.00 -7.15 23.01
C LEU A 29 5.72 -7.12 21.67
N ASP A 30 5.25 -7.88 20.67
CA ASP A 30 5.84 -7.86 19.34
C ASP A 30 5.62 -6.52 18.63
N MET A 31 4.45 -5.90 18.80
CA MET A 31 4.21 -4.54 18.31
C MET A 31 5.14 -3.52 18.98
N VAL A 32 5.30 -3.62 20.31
CA VAL A 32 6.18 -2.74 21.08
C VAL A 32 7.64 -2.92 20.64
N ARG A 33 8.10 -4.16 20.42
CA ARG A 33 9.48 -4.45 19.97
C ARG A 33 9.81 -3.89 18.58
N ARG A 34 8.83 -3.82 17.67
CA ARG A 34 9.00 -3.26 16.32
C ARG A 34 8.89 -1.73 16.28
N SER A 35 8.37 -1.13 17.33
CA SER A 35 8.13 0.30 17.43
C SER A 35 9.34 1.05 18.01
N ARG A 36 9.44 2.36 17.75
CA ARG A 36 10.40 3.23 18.45
C ARG A 36 9.87 3.60 19.85
N ILE A 37 10.28 2.86 20.86
CA ILE A 37 9.78 3.00 22.24
C ILE A 37 10.35 4.26 22.91
N GLN A 38 9.48 5.00 23.59
CA GLN A 38 9.85 6.07 24.52
C GLN A 38 9.36 5.70 25.92
N PHE A 39 10.23 5.82 26.93
CA PHE A 39 9.91 5.46 28.30
C PHE A 39 9.67 6.71 29.14
N VAL A 40 8.57 6.69 29.91
CA VAL A 40 8.30 7.66 30.97
C VAL A 40 8.21 6.89 32.29
N HIS A 41 9.17 7.11 33.18
CA HIS A 41 9.23 6.44 34.48
C HIS A 41 8.51 7.28 35.54
N CYS A 42 7.29 6.88 35.90
CA CYS A 42 6.53 7.50 36.99
C CYS A 42 6.99 6.93 38.34
N ILE A 43 7.44 7.79 39.26
CA ILE A 43 7.95 7.40 40.59
C ILE A 43 7.01 7.93 41.66
N LEU A 44 6.62 7.08 42.60
CA LEU A 44 5.77 7.45 43.71
C LEU A 44 6.58 8.17 44.81
N PRO A 45 6.23 9.42 45.19
CA PRO A 45 7.00 10.19 46.16
C PRO A 45 6.84 9.72 47.62
N LYS A 46 5.69 9.12 47.99
CA LYS A 46 5.38 8.59 49.32
C LYS A 46 4.40 7.42 49.21
N ALA A 47 4.50 6.41 50.08
CA ALA A 47 3.68 5.20 50.01
C ALA A 47 2.16 5.48 50.05
N ASP A 48 1.73 6.45 50.86
CA ASP A 48 0.31 6.81 51.00
C ASP A 48 -0.23 7.74 49.90
N ALA A 49 0.60 8.19 48.95
CA ALA A 49 0.14 9.06 47.86
C ALA A 49 -0.93 8.39 46.96
N LEU A 50 -0.94 7.05 46.90
CA LEU A 50 -1.99 6.29 46.21
C LEU A 50 -3.31 6.22 47.00
N LYS A 51 -3.29 6.29 48.35
CA LYS A 51 -4.52 6.37 49.16
C LYS A 51 -5.26 7.69 48.96
N ALA A 52 -4.53 8.79 48.76
CA ALA A 52 -5.12 10.10 48.45
C ALA A 52 -5.86 10.10 47.09
N LEU A 53 -5.36 9.36 46.10
CA LEU A 53 -6.02 9.18 44.79
C LEU A 53 -7.16 8.14 44.83
N SER A 54 -7.00 7.08 45.62
CA SER A 54 -8.02 6.04 45.82
C SER A 54 -9.19 6.47 46.70
N GLY A 55 -9.00 7.48 47.56
CA GLY A 55 -10.00 7.94 48.53
C GLY A 55 -11.20 8.67 47.91
N SER A 56 -11.12 9.10 46.64
CA SER A 56 -12.24 9.80 45.98
C SER A 56 -13.36 8.88 45.48
N LEU A 57 -13.16 7.56 45.46
CA LEU A 57 -14.14 6.63 44.86
C LEU A 57 -14.85 5.72 45.88
N PHE A 58 -14.39 5.63 47.13
CA PHE A 58 -15.09 4.83 48.15
C PHE A 58 -15.00 5.44 49.55
N LYS A 59 -16.19 5.80 50.06
CA LYS A 59 -16.62 6.07 51.44
C LYS A 59 -16.35 7.46 52.05
N GLY A 60 -17.47 8.13 52.35
CA GLY A 60 -17.59 9.00 53.51
C GLY A 60 -17.44 8.22 54.82
N GLY A 61 -16.96 8.91 55.85
CA GLY A 61 -16.74 8.40 57.19
C GLY A 61 -15.54 9.06 57.83
N GLU A 62 -15.81 9.85 58.86
CA GLU A 62 -14.91 10.72 59.61
C GLU A 62 -13.67 10.02 60.19
N SER A 63 -12.55 10.74 60.23
CA SER A 63 -11.65 10.78 61.40
C SER A 63 -10.70 11.98 61.28
N GLU A 64 -10.94 12.98 62.11
CA GLU A 64 -9.96 13.97 62.52
C GLU A 64 -8.85 13.30 63.34
N ALA A 65 -7.60 13.72 63.16
CA ALA A 65 -6.86 14.50 64.18
C ALA A 65 -5.33 14.40 64.03
N GLN A 66 -4.71 15.58 64.21
CA GLN A 66 -3.35 15.85 64.68
C GLN A 66 -2.17 15.76 63.70
N GLY A 67 -1.83 16.94 63.16
CA GLY A 67 -0.63 17.67 63.61
C GLY A 67 0.68 17.37 62.88
N GLU A 68 1.04 18.24 61.94
CA GLU A 68 2.31 18.97 61.97
C GLU A 68 2.32 20.05 60.88
N SER A 69 2.66 21.27 61.28
CA SER A 69 2.91 22.41 60.40
C SER A 69 4.11 22.13 59.50
N GLY A 70 3.86 21.83 58.23
CA GLY A 70 4.88 21.72 57.19
C GLY A 70 4.40 22.45 55.94
N ASP A 71 5.20 23.43 55.51
CA ASP A 71 5.04 24.22 54.29
C ASP A 71 4.54 23.37 53.09
N PRO A 72 3.44 23.73 52.39
CA PRO A 72 2.92 22.98 51.25
C PRO A 72 3.91 22.81 50.09
N GLY A 73 5.02 23.56 50.11
CA GLY A 73 6.12 23.49 49.13
C GLY A 73 7.13 22.36 49.36
N LEU A 74 7.12 21.67 50.50
CA LEU A 74 8.02 20.54 50.77
C LEU A 74 7.25 19.22 50.66
N MET A 75 7.16 18.67 49.44
CA MET A 75 6.74 17.27 49.27
C MET A 75 7.58 16.40 50.19
N GLN A 76 6.97 15.82 51.22
CA GLN A 76 7.66 14.93 52.14
C GLN A 76 7.96 13.62 51.40
N LEU A 77 9.18 13.52 50.87
CA LEU A 77 9.64 12.38 50.08
C LEU A 77 10.03 11.22 50.99
N ASP A 78 9.50 10.03 50.71
CA ASP A 78 9.98 8.79 51.31
C ASP A 78 11.25 8.34 50.57
N VAL A 79 12.40 8.73 51.11
CA VAL A 79 13.71 8.45 50.52
C VAL A 79 13.98 6.94 50.39
N ALA A 80 13.50 6.12 51.33
CA ALA A 80 13.72 4.68 51.29
C ALA A 80 12.92 4.05 50.14
N LEU A 81 11.66 4.44 50.00
CA LEU A 81 10.79 4.03 48.89
C LEU A 81 11.30 4.51 47.54
N LEU A 82 11.76 5.76 47.43
CA LEU A 82 12.35 6.30 46.20
C LEU A 82 13.61 5.53 45.80
N ARG A 83 14.52 5.24 46.75
CA ARG A 83 15.72 4.42 46.48
C ARG A 83 15.34 3.02 46.02
N ALA A 84 14.31 2.42 46.61
CA ALA A 84 13.80 1.11 46.19
C ALA A 84 13.23 1.16 44.76
N GLN A 85 12.42 2.17 44.43
CA GLN A 85 11.85 2.36 43.09
C GLN A 85 12.92 2.63 42.03
N MET A 86 13.92 3.47 42.33
CA MET A 86 15.03 3.74 41.40
C MET A 86 15.90 2.51 41.14
N ARG A 87 16.13 1.67 42.17
CA ARG A 87 16.86 0.40 42.01
C ARG A 87 16.02 -0.64 41.27
N GLY A 88 14.75 -0.81 41.64
CA GLY A 88 13.83 -1.78 41.03
C GLY A 88 13.56 -1.49 39.55
N SER A 89 13.45 -0.21 39.17
CA SER A 89 13.31 0.22 37.78
C SER A 89 14.61 0.19 36.97
N LYS A 90 15.76 -0.09 37.61
CA LYS A 90 17.11 -0.07 37.01
C LYS A 90 17.46 1.25 36.30
N LEU A 91 16.87 2.36 36.74
CA LEU A 91 17.05 3.67 36.09
C LEU A 91 18.50 4.14 36.11
N LEU A 92 19.25 3.83 37.19
CA LEU A 92 20.67 4.17 37.29
C LEU A 92 21.52 3.47 36.22
N ASP A 93 21.22 2.21 35.91
CA ASP A 93 21.94 1.47 34.88
C ASP A 93 21.57 1.99 33.48
N ALA A 94 20.29 2.29 33.24
CA ALA A 94 19.85 2.94 32.01
C ALA A 94 20.54 4.31 31.80
N LEU A 95 20.63 5.13 32.86
CA LEU A 95 21.34 6.43 32.81
C LEU A 95 22.84 6.26 32.58
N ARG A 96 23.47 5.24 33.17
CA ARG A 96 24.89 4.93 32.90
C ARG A 96 25.09 4.59 31.43
N ILE A 97 24.22 3.74 30.85
CA ILE A 97 24.27 3.39 29.43
C ILE A 97 24.02 4.63 28.56
N TYR A 98 23.06 5.48 28.91
CA TYR A 98 22.79 6.72 28.19
C TYR A 98 24.00 7.67 28.21
N ARG A 99 24.67 7.80 29.35
CA ARG A 99 25.84 8.68 29.51
C ARG A 99 27.10 8.10 28.87
N GLN A 100 27.34 6.80 29.02
CA GLN A 100 28.54 6.11 28.54
C GLN A 100 28.42 5.62 27.10
N GLY A 101 27.21 5.48 26.58
CA GLY A 101 26.93 5.13 25.20
C GLY A 101 26.70 6.34 24.31
N TYR A 102 26.09 6.07 23.16
CA TYR A 102 25.77 7.05 22.13
C TYR A 102 24.26 6.98 21.83
N PRO A 103 23.43 7.73 22.57
CA PRO A 103 21.97 7.61 22.48
C PRO A 103 21.40 8.12 21.15
N ASP A 104 22.06 9.10 20.54
CA ASP A 104 21.64 9.70 19.28
C ASP A 104 22.37 9.04 18.12
N HIS A 105 21.68 8.80 17.00
CA HIS A 105 22.30 8.23 15.82
C HIS A 105 21.56 8.62 14.54
N MET A 106 22.27 8.61 13.42
CA MET A 106 21.68 8.83 12.09
C MET A 106 22.49 8.19 10.98
N VAL A 107 21.86 8.02 9.82
CA VAL A 107 22.51 7.48 8.62
C VAL A 107 23.46 8.51 8.02
N PHE A 108 24.56 8.05 7.40
CA PHE A 108 25.57 8.93 6.79
C PHE A 108 24.98 9.93 5.79
N SER A 109 24.13 9.47 4.86
CA SER A 109 23.45 10.34 3.90
C SER A 109 22.61 11.45 4.54
N GLU A 110 22.00 11.17 5.70
CA GLU A 110 21.18 12.13 6.44
C GLU A 110 22.06 13.16 7.14
N PHE A 111 23.10 12.72 7.85
CA PHE A 111 24.06 13.60 8.52
C PHE A 111 24.67 14.59 7.53
N ARG A 112 25.18 14.07 6.41
CA ARG A 112 25.81 14.87 5.36
C ARG A 112 24.84 15.91 4.81
N ARG A 113 23.66 15.49 4.34
CA ARG A 113 22.64 16.41 3.79
C ARG A 113 22.25 17.51 4.77
N ARG A 114 22.21 17.18 6.06
CA ARG A 114 21.74 18.07 7.12
C ARG A 114 22.82 19.06 7.57
N PHE A 115 24.09 18.66 7.58
CA PHE A 115 25.18 19.43 8.17
C PHE A 115 26.25 19.89 7.18
N ASP A 116 26.20 19.52 5.90
CA ASP A 116 27.13 20.00 4.86
C ASP A 116 27.20 21.54 4.78
N VAL A 117 26.09 22.22 5.11
CA VAL A 117 26.03 23.69 5.13
C VAL A 117 27.00 24.33 6.13
N LEU A 118 27.40 23.59 7.16
CA LEU A 118 28.40 24.03 8.14
C LEU A 118 29.82 24.00 7.57
N ALA A 119 30.06 23.25 6.50
CA ALA A 119 31.35 23.14 5.81
C ALA A 119 31.22 23.45 4.30
N PRO A 120 30.99 24.72 3.91
CA PRO A 120 30.69 25.09 2.52
C PRO A 120 31.75 24.69 1.49
N HIS A 121 33.01 24.55 1.91
CA HIS A 121 34.12 24.14 1.06
C HIS A 121 34.00 22.66 0.63
N LEU A 122 33.49 21.78 1.50
CA LEU A 122 33.22 20.38 1.18
C LEU A 122 31.99 20.22 0.28
N THR A 123 30.99 21.09 0.45
CA THR A 123 29.82 21.14 -0.45
C THR A 123 30.23 21.44 -1.90
N LYS A 124 31.26 22.29 -2.08
CA LYS A 124 31.81 22.59 -3.42
C LYS A 124 32.61 21.42 -3.99
N LYS A 125 33.38 20.70 -3.15
CA LYS A 125 34.22 19.57 -3.55
C LYS A 125 33.41 18.35 -4.01
N HIS A 126 32.37 17.97 -3.27
CA HIS A 126 31.55 16.80 -3.58
C HIS A 126 30.46 17.09 -4.65
N GLY A 127 30.38 18.33 -5.12
CA GLY A 127 29.36 18.79 -6.06
C GLY A 127 27.98 18.92 -5.41
N ARG A 128 27.07 19.63 -6.10
CA ARG A 128 25.66 19.76 -5.65
C ARG A 128 24.85 18.47 -5.81
N ASN A 129 25.46 17.40 -6.32
CA ASN A 129 24.78 16.14 -6.57
C ASN A 129 24.62 15.40 -5.24
N TYR A 130 23.38 15.09 -4.87
CA TYR A 130 23.04 14.43 -3.60
C TYR A 130 23.57 13.00 -3.46
N ILE A 131 24.16 12.44 -4.53
CA ILE A 131 24.67 11.07 -4.59
C ILE A 131 26.20 11.11 -4.55
N VAL A 132 26.76 10.76 -3.40
CA VAL A 132 28.21 10.58 -3.22
C VAL A 132 28.48 9.07 -3.25
N LYS A 133 29.46 8.63 -4.06
CA LYS A 133 29.78 7.20 -4.23
C LYS A 133 30.24 6.54 -2.93
N ASP A 134 30.92 7.29 -2.06
CA ASP A 134 31.34 6.86 -0.74
C ASP A 134 30.84 7.83 0.33
N GLU A 135 29.66 7.55 0.87
CA GLU A 135 29.05 8.37 1.91
C GLU A 135 29.84 8.35 3.22
N LYS A 136 30.48 7.22 3.53
CA LYS A 136 31.22 7.06 4.78
C LYS A 136 32.42 7.99 4.80
N ARG A 137 33.21 7.99 3.72
CA ARG A 137 34.37 8.87 3.58
C ARG A 137 34.00 10.35 3.54
N ALA A 138 32.93 10.71 2.84
CA ALA A 138 32.47 12.10 2.80
C ALA A 138 32.01 12.60 4.18
N VAL A 139 31.39 11.72 4.97
CA VAL A 139 31.04 12.01 6.36
C VAL A 139 32.28 12.12 7.24
N GLU A 140 33.30 11.28 7.06
CA GLU A 140 34.58 11.41 7.78
C GLU A 140 35.24 12.77 7.51
N GLU A 141 35.34 13.19 6.24
CA GLU A 141 35.85 14.52 5.87
C GLU A 141 35.00 15.65 6.49
N LEU A 142 33.67 15.48 6.52
CA LEU A 142 32.77 16.46 7.15
C LEU A 142 33.02 16.55 8.66
N LEU A 143 33.13 15.42 9.37
CA LEU A 143 33.39 15.41 10.81
C LEU A 143 34.74 16.05 11.15
N GLU A 144 35.76 15.81 10.32
CA GLU A 144 37.07 16.46 10.44
C GLU A 144 36.96 17.98 10.24
N SER A 145 36.18 18.43 9.25
CA SER A 145 35.98 19.87 9.00
C SER A 145 35.14 20.58 10.08
N LEU A 146 34.28 19.84 10.78
CA LEU A 146 33.48 20.33 11.91
C LEU A 146 34.28 20.39 13.22
N ASP A 147 35.50 19.84 13.22
CA ASP A 147 36.41 19.76 14.38
C ASP A 147 35.72 19.18 15.63
N LEU A 148 34.93 18.11 15.45
CA LEU A 148 34.24 17.44 16.54
C LEU A 148 35.21 16.58 17.34
N GLU A 149 35.12 16.65 18.66
CA GLU A 149 35.92 15.81 19.55
C GLU A 149 35.64 14.32 19.26
N LYS A 150 36.68 13.52 19.03
CA LYS A 150 36.52 12.08 18.67
C LYS A 150 35.76 11.25 19.72
N SER A 151 35.69 11.71 20.97
CA SER A 151 34.93 11.06 22.04
C SER A 151 33.41 11.32 21.93
N SER A 152 33.03 12.41 21.25
CA SER A 152 31.65 12.91 21.10
C SER A 152 30.83 12.15 20.06
N TYR A 153 31.49 11.42 19.17
CA TYR A 153 30.84 10.61 18.14
C TYR A 153 31.52 9.24 17.97
N HIS A 154 30.84 8.33 17.29
CA HIS A 154 31.37 7.05 16.86
C HIS A 154 30.84 6.69 15.48
N MET A 155 31.73 6.31 14.57
CA MET A 155 31.41 5.91 13.21
C MET A 155 31.13 4.42 13.16
N GLY A 156 29.89 4.03 12.88
CA GLY A 156 29.49 2.65 12.63
C GLY A 156 29.69 2.22 11.18
N LEU A 157 29.02 1.14 10.77
CA LEU A 157 29.06 0.64 9.39
C LEU A 157 28.19 1.45 8.43
N SER A 158 27.04 1.92 8.90
CA SER A 158 26.05 2.66 8.09
C SER A 158 25.50 3.91 8.79
N ARG A 159 25.86 4.10 10.06
CA ARG A 159 25.31 5.12 10.94
C ARG A 159 26.40 5.77 11.76
N LEU A 160 26.22 7.07 11.98
CA LEU A 160 26.90 7.85 12.98
C LEU A 160 26.17 7.76 14.30
N PHE A 161 26.91 7.66 15.39
CA PHE A 161 26.42 7.63 16.75
C PHE A 161 27.00 8.82 17.50
N PHE A 162 26.20 9.52 18.29
CA PHE A 162 26.59 10.74 18.99
C PHE A 162 26.34 10.62 20.50
N ARG A 163 27.24 11.25 21.27
CA ARG A 163 27.01 11.52 22.69
C ARG A 163 25.85 12.49 22.83
N ALA A 164 25.10 12.33 23.91
CA ALA A 164 23.98 13.21 24.23
C ALA A 164 24.39 14.69 24.15
N GLY A 165 23.59 15.48 23.42
CA GLY A 165 23.81 16.93 23.25
C GLY A 165 24.73 17.33 22.09
N THR A 166 25.55 16.43 21.55
CA THR A 166 26.44 16.74 20.40
C THR A 166 25.63 17.13 19.17
N LEU A 167 24.58 16.37 18.88
CA LEU A 167 23.70 16.64 17.73
C LEU A 167 22.92 17.96 17.90
N ALA A 168 22.49 18.28 19.11
CA ALA A 168 21.79 19.53 19.39
C ALA A 168 22.68 20.76 19.14
N LYS A 169 23.96 20.69 19.51
CA LYS A 169 24.95 21.75 19.21
C LYS A 169 25.14 21.95 17.71
N LEU A 170 25.23 20.86 16.94
CA LEU A 170 25.33 20.93 15.48
C LEU A 170 24.08 21.54 14.84
N GLU A 171 22.89 21.22 15.35
CA GLU A 171 21.64 21.84 14.89
C GLU A 171 21.63 23.35 15.14
N GLU A 172 22.05 23.79 16.32
CA GLU A 172 22.11 25.21 16.68
C GLU A 172 23.09 25.97 15.76
N GLN A 173 24.27 25.40 15.50
CA GLN A 173 25.22 25.97 14.54
C GLN A 173 24.63 26.06 13.12
N ARG A 174 23.90 25.03 12.70
CA ARG A 174 23.27 25.00 11.37
C ARG A 174 22.20 26.07 11.25
N ASP A 175 21.39 26.23 12.28
CA ASP A 175 20.32 27.22 12.31
C ASP A 175 20.91 28.63 12.21
N GLU A 176 22.00 28.94 12.93
CA GLU A 176 22.64 30.25 12.82
C GLU A 176 23.26 30.48 11.43
N GLN A 177 23.89 29.48 10.81
CA GLN A 177 24.43 29.59 9.44
C GLN A 177 23.34 29.77 8.38
N THR A 178 22.18 29.13 8.54
CA THR A 178 21.09 29.16 7.55
C THR A 178 20.13 30.34 7.74
N LYS A 179 20.12 30.97 8.92
CA LYS A 179 19.26 32.09 9.31
C LYS A 179 19.17 33.19 8.26
N ARG A 180 20.31 33.71 7.80
CA ARG A 180 20.34 34.80 6.80
C ARG A 180 19.65 34.40 5.49
N ASN A 181 19.92 33.20 4.99
CA ASN A 181 19.32 32.71 3.74
C ASN A 181 17.81 32.51 3.90
N LEU A 182 17.37 31.98 5.06
CA LEU A 182 15.95 31.84 5.38
C LEU A 182 15.27 33.20 5.46
N THR A 183 15.87 34.21 6.10
CA THR A 183 15.31 35.57 6.16
C THR A 183 15.20 36.20 4.77
N LEU A 184 16.23 36.06 3.92
CA LEU A 184 16.20 36.58 2.55
C LEU A 184 15.13 35.88 1.71
N PHE A 185 14.98 34.56 1.84
CA PHE A 185 13.93 33.79 1.17
C PHE A 185 12.54 34.24 1.64
N GLN A 186 12.32 34.33 2.95
CA GLN A 186 11.07 34.82 3.52
C GLN A 186 10.74 36.25 3.04
N ALA A 187 11.73 37.15 2.99
CA ALA A 187 11.54 38.50 2.47
C ALA A 187 11.17 38.49 0.98
N ALA A 188 11.79 37.63 0.17
CA ALA A 188 11.45 37.46 -1.24
C ALA A 188 10.01 36.93 -1.43
N CYS A 189 9.60 35.92 -0.66
CA CYS A 189 8.25 35.37 -0.68
C CYS A 189 7.21 36.41 -0.25
N ARG A 190 7.43 37.10 0.88
CA ARG A 190 6.54 38.19 1.35
C ARG A 190 6.45 39.31 0.31
N GLY A 191 7.58 39.70 -0.29
CA GLY A 191 7.61 40.69 -1.35
C GLY A 191 6.87 40.25 -2.62
N PHE A 192 6.99 38.98 -3.02
CA PHE A 192 6.26 38.41 -4.15
C PHE A 192 4.75 38.46 -3.92
N LEU A 193 4.29 37.96 -2.77
CA LEU A 193 2.87 37.98 -2.39
C LEU A 193 2.33 39.41 -2.30
N ALA A 194 3.08 40.33 -1.67
CA ALA A 194 2.70 41.74 -1.57
C ALA A 194 2.56 42.40 -2.94
N ARG A 195 3.48 42.13 -3.88
CA ARG A 195 3.38 42.65 -5.26
C ARG A 195 2.20 42.06 -6.02
N GLN A 196 1.89 40.77 -5.82
CA GLN A 196 0.72 40.14 -6.44
C GLN A 196 -0.59 40.74 -5.89
N ALA A 197 -0.67 40.93 -4.57
CA ALA A 197 -1.79 41.61 -3.92
C ALA A 197 -1.93 43.07 -4.38
N PHE A 198 -0.82 43.80 -4.49
CA PHE A 198 -0.80 45.17 -4.99
C PHE A 198 -1.26 45.25 -6.45
N LYS A 199 -0.80 44.35 -7.34
CA LYS A 199 -1.29 44.27 -8.72
C LYS A 199 -2.80 44.05 -8.76
N LYS A 200 -3.32 43.12 -7.95
CA LYS A 200 -4.76 42.87 -7.82
C LYS A 200 -5.51 44.13 -7.36
N ARG A 201 -5.00 44.81 -6.34
CA ARG A 201 -5.63 46.04 -5.79
C ARG A 201 -5.58 47.21 -6.78
N LYS A 202 -4.49 47.37 -7.54
CA LYS A 202 -4.38 48.38 -8.60
C LYS A 202 -5.41 48.15 -9.70
N ILE A 203 -5.61 46.90 -10.12
CA ILE A 203 -6.64 46.53 -11.11
C ILE A 203 -8.03 46.80 -10.53
N GLN A 204 -8.28 46.42 -9.28
CA GLN A 204 -9.56 46.69 -8.60
C GLN A 204 -9.85 48.18 -8.49
N ASP A 205 -8.86 49.00 -8.12
CA ASP A 205 -9.01 50.45 -8.01
C ASP A 205 -9.33 51.11 -9.36
N LEU A 206 -8.65 50.68 -10.44
CA LEU A 206 -8.99 51.11 -11.80
C LEU A 206 -10.41 50.67 -12.19
N ALA A 207 -10.77 49.41 -11.90
CA ALA A 207 -12.08 48.86 -12.18
C ALA A 207 -13.18 49.62 -11.41
N ILE A 208 -12.95 49.98 -10.14
CA ILE A 208 -13.87 50.77 -9.31
C ILE A 208 -14.10 52.14 -9.96
N ARG A 209 -13.03 52.85 -10.36
CA ARG A 209 -13.17 54.14 -11.07
C ARG A 209 -13.96 54.01 -12.37
N CYS A 210 -13.67 52.99 -13.16
CA CYS A 210 -14.40 52.70 -14.41
C CYS A 210 -15.88 52.38 -14.14
N LEU A 211 -16.18 51.56 -13.13
CA LEU A 211 -17.53 51.18 -12.74
C LEU A 211 -18.31 52.38 -12.22
N GLN A 212 -17.74 53.18 -11.31
CA GLN A 212 -18.35 54.40 -10.79
C GLN A 212 -18.68 55.40 -11.90
N LYS A 213 -17.75 55.62 -12.84
CA LYS A 213 -17.97 56.48 -14.01
C LYS A 213 -19.11 55.94 -14.89
N ASN A 214 -19.12 54.64 -15.16
CA ASN A 214 -20.18 54.00 -15.95
C ASN A 214 -21.54 54.07 -15.24
N ILE A 215 -21.61 53.84 -13.93
CA ILE A 215 -22.85 53.95 -13.16
C ILE A 215 -23.38 55.39 -13.21
N LYS A 216 -22.52 56.40 -13.06
CA LYS A 216 -22.92 57.80 -13.17
C LYS A 216 -23.47 58.15 -14.56
N LYS A 217 -22.84 57.66 -15.63
CA LYS A 217 -23.33 57.84 -17.01
C LYS A 217 -24.62 57.06 -17.27
N ASN A 218 -24.72 55.81 -16.81
CA ASN A 218 -25.92 55.00 -16.95
C ASN A 218 -27.11 55.62 -16.20
N ARG A 219 -26.91 56.18 -15.00
CA ARG A 219 -27.97 56.93 -14.29
C ARG A 219 -28.53 58.07 -15.13
N GLY A 220 -27.71 58.74 -15.94
CA GLY A 220 -28.16 59.81 -16.83
C GLY A 220 -28.87 59.34 -18.11
N VAL A 221 -28.71 58.07 -18.50
CA VAL A 221 -29.18 57.53 -19.79
C VAL A 221 -30.27 56.47 -19.63
N LYS A 222 -30.34 55.79 -18.49
CA LYS A 222 -31.26 54.66 -18.23
C LYS A 222 -32.72 55.00 -18.47
N ASP A 223 -33.15 56.20 -18.07
CA ASP A 223 -34.53 56.65 -18.23
C ASP A 223 -34.79 57.34 -19.57
N TRP A 224 -33.77 57.51 -20.42
CA TRP A 224 -33.90 58.13 -21.73
C TRP A 224 -34.67 57.21 -22.70
N PRO A 225 -35.77 57.67 -23.33
CA PRO A 225 -36.61 56.82 -24.19
C PRO A 225 -35.86 56.14 -25.35
N TRP A 226 -34.90 56.84 -25.97
CA TRP A 226 -34.07 56.29 -27.04
C TRP A 226 -33.15 55.16 -26.56
N TRP A 227 -32.62 55.26 -25.35
CA TRP A 227 -31.82 54.19 -24.76
C TRP A 227 -32.69 52.95 -24.50
N ARG A 228 -33.89 53.13 -23.95
CA ARG A 228 -34.85 52.04 -23.72
C ARG A 228 -35.22 51.32 -25.02
N LEU A 229 -35.47 52.08 -26.09
CA LEU A 229 -35.73 51.52 -27.42
C LEU A 229 -34.52 50.73 -27.94
N PHE A 230 -33.32 51.32 -27.89
CA PHE A 230 -32.09 50.67 -28.33
C PHE A 230 -31.82 49.37 -27.57
N THR A 231 -31.90 49.35 -26.23
CA THR A 231 -31.67 48.15 -25.43
C THR A 231 -32.72 47.06 -25.66
N THR A 232 -33.94 47.44 -26.04
CA THR A 232 -35.02 46.49 -26.36
C THR A 232 -34.81 45.85 -27.73
N VAL A 233 -34.30 46.61 -28.69
CA VAL A 233 -34.13 46.18 -30.09
C VAL A 233 -32.78 45.49 -30.33
N GLN A 234 -31.70 45.91 -29.66
CA GLN A 234 -30.34 45.36 -29.84
C GLN A 234 -30.25 43.83 -29.71
N PRO A 235 -30.91 43.16 -28.73
CA PRO A 235 -30.89 41.70 -28.64
C PRO A 235 -31.45 40.99 -29.87
N LEU A 236 -32.37 41.64 -30.61
CA LEU A 236 -33.04 41.09 -31.79
C LEU A 236 -32.15 41.11 -33.06
N ILE A 237 -30.99 41.79 -33.01
CA ILE A 237 -30.09 42.03 -34.17
C ILE A 237 -28.80 41.16 -34.08
N LYS A 238 -28.64 40.31 -33.05
CA LYS A 238 -27.38 39.59 -32.72
C LYS A 238 -27.01 38.39 -33.62
N VAL A 239 -26.93 38.56 -34.95
CA VAL A 239 -26.49 37.48 -35.84
C VAL A 239 -24.95 37.40 -35.97
N GLN A 240 -24.22 38.51 -35.86
CA GLN A 240 -22.74 38.50 -35.99
C GLN A 240 -21.98 38.19 -34.69
N LEU A 241 -22.58 38.41 -33.51
CA LEU A 241 -21.97 38.06 -32.22
C LEU A 241 -21.99 36.54 -31.94
N SER A 242 -22.87 35.77 -32.59
CA SER A 242 -23.03 34.34 -32.31
C SER A 242 -21.88 33.50 -32.89
N GLU A 243 -21.30 33.85 -34.04
CA GLU A 243 -20.23 33.08 -34.68
C GLU A 243 -18.88 33.18 -33.96
N GLU A 244 -18.54 34.36 -33.43
CA GLU A 244 -17.31 34.54 -32.64
C GLU A 244 -17.45 33.89 -31.26
N GLN A 245 -18.64 33.98 -30.64
CA GLN A 245 -18.96 33.25 -29.42
C GLN A 245 -18.93 31.73 -29.62
N MET A 246 -19.45 31.23 -30.74
CA MET A 246 -19.39 29.80 -31.10
C MET A 246 -17.94 29.33 -31.25
N ARG A 247 -17.08 30.08 -31.96
CA ARG A 247 -15.66 29.73 -32.11
C ARG A 247 -14.92 29.72 -30.77
N SER A 248 -15.10 30.74 -29.94
CA SER A 248 -14.49 30.78 -28.60
C SER A 248 -14.97 29.62 -27.72
N LYS A 249 -16.27 29.26 -27.81
CA LYS A 249 -16.82 28.09 -27.10
C LYS A 249 -16.28 26.77 -27.64
N ASP A 250 -16.07 26.64 -28.94
CA ASP A 250 -15.48 25.44 -29.53
C ASP A 250 -14.01 25.24 -29.08
N GLU A 251 -13.22 26.31 -28.98
CA GLU A 251 -11.86 26.27 -28.43
C GLU A 251 -11.84 25.90 -26.94
N GLU A 252 -12.71 26.50 -26.13
CA GLU A 252 -12.88 26.15 -24.71
C GLU A 252 -13.24 24.67 -24.55
N ILE A 253 -14.17 24.17 -25.37
CA ILE A 253 -14.58 22.76 -25.33
C ILE A 253 -13.43 21.84 -25.76
N GLN A 254 -12.63 22.23 -26.75
CA GLN A 254 -11.49 21.43 -27.19
C GLN A 254 -10.42 21.33 -26.09
N GLN A 255 -10.12 22.44 -25.40
CA GLN A 255 -9.20 22.44 -24.26
C GLN A 255 -9.74 21.61 -23.08
N GLN A 256 -11.03 21.72 -22.79
CA GLN A 256 -11.70 20.93 -21.75
C GLN A 256 -11.66 19.42 -22.05
N LYS A 257 -11.88 19.03 -23.31
CA LYS A 257 -11.77 17.61 -23.73
C LYS A 257 -10.37 17.05 -23.55
N GLN A 258 -9.33 17.78 -23.95
CA GLN A 258 -7.95 17.33 -23.80
C GLN A 258 -7.58 17.15 -22.32
N LYS A 259 -8.05 18.07 -21.46
CA LYS A 259 -7.89 17.95 -20.00
C LYS A 259 -8.64 16.74 -19.45
N LEU A 260 -9.86 16.49 -19.91
CA LEU A 260 -10.67 15.34 -19.49
C LEU A 260 -10.00 14.02 -19.90
N GLU A 261 -9.52 13.91 -21.13
CA GLU A 261 -8.86 12.69 -21.62
C GLU A 261 -7.58 12.38 -20.82
N LYS A 262 -6.78 13.40 -20.47
CA LYS A 262 -5.60 13.22 -19.62
C LYS A 262 -5.97 12.68 -18.23
N VAL A 263 -6.96 13.31 -17.59
CA VAL A 263 -7.43 12.91 -16.25
C VAL A 263 -8.07 11.51 -16.28
N GLU A 264 -8.80 11.17 -17.34
CA GLU A 264 -9.39 9.84 -17.49
C GLU A 264 -8.33 8.74 -17.63
N LYS A 265 -7.23 9.01 -18.34
CA LYS A 265 -6.08 8.09 -18.43
C LYS A 265 -5.43 7.88 -17.06
N GLU A 266 -5.11 8.96 -16.36
CA GLU A 266 -4.50 8.92 -15.01
C GLU A 266 -5.41 8.21 -14.01
N ARG A 267 -6.73 8.47 -14.04
CA ARG A 267 -7.72 7.78 -13.22
C ARG A 267 -7.75 6.28 -13.50
N ASN A 268 -7.71 5.88 -14.78
CA ASN A 268 -7.73 4.47 -15.16
C ASN A 268 -6.45 3.73 -14.71
N GLU A 269 -5.29 4.39 -14.79
CA GLU A 269 -4.03 3.85 -14.27
C GLU A 269 -4.05 3.68 -12.75
N LEU A 270 -4.54 4.69 -12.02
CA LEU A 270 -4.70 4.62 -10.56
C LEU A 270 -5.68 3.52 -10.14
N ARG A 271 -6.78 3.38 -10.88
CA ARG A 271 -7.75 2.29 -10.65
C ARG A 271 -7.10 0.93 -10.87
N LEU A 272 -6.35 0.74 -11.96
CA LEU A 272 -5.64 -0.51 -12.21
C LEU A 272 -4.62 -0.83 -11.11
N ASN A 273 -3.91 0.18 -10.60
CA ASN A 273 -2.98 -0.02 -9.49
C ASN A 273 -3.71 -0.37 -8.18
N THR A 274 -4.87 0.25 -7.94
CA THR A 274 -5.72 -0.06 -6.78
C THR A 274 -6.22 -1.50 -6.86
N ASP A 275 -6.74 -1.93 -8.01
CA ASP A 275 -7.21 -3.30 -8.25
C ASP A 275 -6.08 -4.33 -8.02
N ARG A 276 -4.84 -4.02 -8.44
CA ARG A 276 -3.65 -4.86 -8.19
C ARG A 276 -3.31 -4.97 -6.70
N LEU A 277 -3.36 -3.85 -5.97
CA LEU A 277 -3.09 -3.83 -4.54
C LEU A 277 -4.19 -4.56 -3.75
N GLU A 278 -5.45 -4.38 -4.12
CA GLU A 278 -6.58 -5.10 -3.53
C GLU A 278 -6.49 -6.61 -3.79
N SER A 279 -6.13 -7.03 -5.00
CA SER A 279 -5.84 -8.43 -5.30
C SER A 279 -4.71 -8.98 -4.43
N ARG A 280 -3.63 -8.20 -4.25
CA ARG A 280 -2.52 -8.63 -3.40
C ARG A 280 -2.91 -8.75 -1.93
N ILE A 281 -3.76 -7.85 -1.44
CA ILE A 281 -4.32 -7.93 -0.09
C ILE A 281 -5.21 -9.17 0.05
N ALA A 282 -6.06 -9.45 -0.95
CA ALA A 282 -6.91 -10.63 -0.96
C ALA A 282 -6.08 -11.93 -0.92
N ASP A 283 -5.03 -12.03 -1.75
CA ASP A 283 -4.11 -13.17 -1.74
C ASP A 283 -3.45 -13.36 -0.37
N LEU A 284 -2.95 -12.26 0.24
CA LEU A 284 -2.32 -12.31 1.55
C LEU A 284 -3.31 -12.67 2.66
N LEU A 285 -4.58 -12.26 2.55
CA LEU A 285 -5.63 -12.66 3.48
C LEU A 285 -5.95 -14.15 3.36
N VAL A 286 -5.98 -14.71 2.14
CA VAL A 286 -6.15 -16.14 1.90
C VAL A 286 -4.96 -16.93 2.46
N GLU A 287 -3.72 -16.51 2.14
CA GLU A 287 -2.50 -17.12 2.70
C GLU A 287 -2.54 -17.10 4.24
N LEU A 288 -2.94 -15.98 4.85
CA LEU A 288 -3.08 -15.86 6.30
C LEU A 288 -4.18 -16.78 6.88
N THR A 289 -5.29 -16.98 6.18
CA THR A 289 -6.33 -17.93 6.61
C THR A 289 -5.86 -19.38 6.52
N ASP A 290 -5.08 -19.71 5.50
CA ASP A 290 -4.51 -21.05 5.32
C ASP A 290 -3.42 -21.34 6.36
N GLU A 291 -2.56 -20.36 6.66
CA GLU A 291 -1.61 -20.46 7.77
C GLU A 291 -2.30 -20.63 9.13
N ARG A 292 -3.45 -19.97 9.34
CA ARG A 292 -4.24 -20.16 10.55
C ARG A 292 -4.85 -21.55 10.63
N SER A 293 -5.41 -22.08 9.54
CA SER A 293 -6.03 -23.41 9.53
C SER A 293 -4.99 -24.52 9.71
N THR A 294 -3.82 -24.38 9.09
CA THR A 294 -2.67 -25.29 9.29
C THR A 294 -2.15 -25.21 10.72
N SER A 295 -2.04 -24.01 11.30
CA SER A 295 -1.68 -23.83 12.71
C SER A 295 -2.71 -24.44 13.67
N GLU A 296 -4.00 -24.33 13.37
CA GLU A 296 -5.06 -24.97 14.16
C GLU A 296 -4.97 -26.50 14.07
N SER A 297 -4.77 -27.04 12.87
CA SER A 297 -4.58 -28.47 12.65
C SER A 297 -3.35 -29.01 13.39
N ALA A 298 -2.22 -28.31 13.33
CA ALA A 298 -1.02 -28.65 14.09
C ALA A 298 -1.25 -28.59 15.61
N SER A 299 -2.04 -27.62 16.08
CA SER A 299 -2.41 -27.51 17.50
C SER A 299 -3.30 -28.66 17.95
N GLN A 300 -4.23 -29.12 17.11
CA GLN A 300 -5.06 -30.30 17.38
C GLN A 300 -4.22 -31.57 17.42
N LEU A 301 -3.28 -31.76 16.48
CA LEU A 301 -2.33 -32.89 16.49
C LEU A 301 -1.46 -32.90 17.75
N LEU A 302 -0.98 -31.74 18.17
CA LEU A 302 -0.22 -31.64 19.42
C LEU A 302 -1.09 -32.01 20.63
N GLU A 303 -2.36 -31.60 20.64
CA GLU A 303 -3.30 -31.96 21.70
C GLU A 303 -3.57 -33.47 21.73
N THR A 304 -3.79 -34.10 20.58
CA THR A 304 -3.95 -35.56 20.50
C THR A 304 -2.70 -36.29 20.99
N GLU A 305 -1.51 -35.89 20.54
CA GLU A 305 -0.24 -36.46 21.01
C GLU A 305 -0.06 -36.30 22.53
N THR A 306 -0.35 -35.11 23.08
CA THR A 306 -0.28 -34.93 24.54
C THR A 306 -1.27 -35.81 25.30
N SER A 307 -2.46 -36.05 24.75
CA SER A 307 -3.47 -36.91 25.36
C SER A 307 -3.07 -38.39 25.30
N GLU A 308 -2.50 -38.83 24.18
CA GLU A 308 -1.96 -40.19 24.02
C GLU A 308 -0.77 -40.41 24.93
N ARG A 309 0.14 -39.43 25.03
CA ARG A 309 1.26 -39.47 25.96
C ARG A 309 0.77 -39.65 27.40
N LEU A 310 -0.25 -38.90 27.82
CA LEU A 310 -0.85 -39.05 29.16
C LEU A 310 -1.54 -40.41 29.34
N ARG A 311 -2.15 -40.98 28.30
CA ARG A 311 -2.73 -42.33 28.36
C ARG A 311 -1.63 -43.37 28.52
N LEU A 312 -0.59 -43.33 27.68
CA LEU A 312 0.56 -44.23 27.76
C LEU A 312 1.29 -44.11 29.10
N GLU A 313 1.42 -42.91 29.66
CA GLU A 313 1.96 -42.69 31.01
C GLU A 313 1.11 -43.39 32.09
N ARG A 314 -0.23 -43.45 31.92
CA ARG A 314 -1.12 -44.21 32.83
C ARG A 314 -0.97 -45.71 32.61
N ASP A 315 -1.04 -46.17 31.36
CA ASP A 315 -0.91 -47.59 31.02
C ASP A 315 0.44 -48.16 31.50
N LEU A 316 1.52 -47.38 31.38
CA LEU A 316 2.85 -47.73 31.88
C LEU A 316 2.87 -47.85 33.41
N LYS A 317 2.20 -46.95 34.14
CA LYS A 317 2.04 -47.07 35.60
C LYS A 317 1.24 -48.31 35.97
N ASP A 318 0.16 -48.61 35.26
CA ASP A 318 -0.65 -49.81 35.51
C ASP A 318 0.12 -51.10 35.20
N LEU A 319 0.93 -51.12 34.13
CA LEU A 319 1.82 -52.23 33.80
C LEU A 319 2.91 -52.41 34.86
N GLN A 320 3.49 -51.31 35.35
CA GLN A 320 4.47 -51.32 36.44
C GLN A 320 3.87 -52.00 37.69
N VAL A 321 2.65 -51.63 38.07
CA VAL A 321 1.94 -52.25 39.21
C VAL A 321 1.69 -53.74 38.98
N LYS A 322 1.28 -54.15 37.77
CA LYS A 322 1.08 -55.57 37.43
C LYS A 322 2.38 -56.36 37.44
N PHE A 323 3.47 -55.79 36.94
CA PHE A 323 4.79 -56.40 36.94
C PHE A 323 5.28 -56.63 38.39
N ASP A 324 5.14 -55.64 39.26
CA ASP A 324 5.50 -55.76 40.67
C ASP A 324 4.65 -56.84 41.39
N ALA A 325 3.38 -56.99 41.02
CA ALA A 325 2.52 -58.05 41.55
C ALA A 325 2.93 -59.46 41.06
N MET A 326 3.19 -59.62 39.75
CA MET A 326 3.67 -60.89 39.17
C MET A 326 5.02 -61.30 39.75
N LYS A 327 5.92 -60.34 39.96
CA LYS A 327 7.23 -60.59 40.57
C LYS A 327 7.09 -61.18 41.98
N LYS A 328 6.21 -60.63 42.81
CA LYS A 328 5.89 -61.18 44.14
C LYS A 328 5.29 -62.58 44.06
N GLN A 329 4.45 -62.85 43.06
CA GLN A 329 3.87 -64.18 42.86
C GLN A 329 4.94 -65.20 42.47
N LEU A 330 5.88 -64.83 41.59
CA LEU A 330 7.01 -65.68 41.21
C LEU A 330 7.89 -66.02 42.42
N GLU A 331 8.24 -65.03 43.24
CA GLU A 331 9.00 -65.22 44.49
C GLU A 331 8.29 -66.20 45.45
N SER A 332 6.95 -66.14 45.52
CA SER A 332 6.13 -67.09 46.30
C SER A 332 6.15 -68.51 45.74
N GLN A 333 6.04 -68.67 44.41
CA GLN A 333 6.08 -69.98 43.77
C GLN A 333 7.45 -70.64 43.83
N GLU A 334 8.53 -69.86 43.75
CA GLU A 334 9.90 -70.36 43.93
C GLU A 334 10.11 -70.96 45.33
N MET A 335 9.52 -70.35 46.37
CA MET A 335 9.50 -70.90 47.73
C MET A 335 8.75 -72.23 47.81
N GLU A 336 7.54 -72.31 47.24
CA GLU A 336 6.74 -73.55 47.22
C GLU A 336 7.44 -74.71 46.49
N VAL A 337 8.11 -74.43 45.35
CA VAL A 337 8.87 -75.45 44.60
C VAL A 337 10.08 -75.94 45.39
N MET A 338 10.72 -75.06 46.17
CA MET A 338 11.82 -75.44 47.05
C MET A 338 11.36 -76.38 48.16
N GLU A 339 10.18 -76.14 48.75
CA GLU A 339 9.55 -77.02 49.75
C GLU A 339 9.17 -78.39 49.14
N ALA A 340 8.59 -78.43 47.94
CA ALA A 340 8.21 -79.67 47.27
C ALA A 340 9.42 -80.54 46.89
N ARG A 341 10.55 -79.91 46.52
CA ARG A 341 11.80 -80.63 46.20
C ARG A 341 12.40 -81.32 47.42
N LEU A 342 12.27 -80.74 48.61
CA LEU A 342 12.71 -81.35 49.87
C LEU A 342 11.90 -82.62 50.21
N MET A 343 10.60 -82.63 49.94
CA MET A 343 9.72 -83.79 50.16
C MET A 343 10.03 -84.95 49.21
N LYS A 344 10.27 -84.66 47.92
CA LYS A 344 10.52 -85.69 46.90
C LYS A 344 11.85 -86.44 47.07
N THR A 345 12.84 -85.81 47.71
CA THR A 345 14.09 -86.49 48.10
C THR A 345 13.91 -87.47 49.27
N SER A 346 12.82 -87.42 50.03
CA SER A 346 12.54 -88.39 51.11
C SER A 346 11.83 -89.67 50.66
N GLU A 347 11.25 -89.71 49.46
CA GLU A 347 10.43 -90.83 48.97
C GLU A 347 11.18 -91.82 48.05
N LEU A 348 12.38 -91.47 47.58
CA LEU A 348 13.16 -92.25 46.59
C LEU A 348 14.16 -93.25 47.22
N ASN A 349 13.88 -93.78 48.42
CA ASN A 349 14.76 -94.72 49.13
C ASN A 349 14.13 -96.11 49.40
N GLY A 350 13.02 -96.46 48.74
CA GLY A 350 12.31 -97.72 48.96
C GLY A 350 12.03 -98.46 47.66
N GLU A 351 12.65 -99.63 47.54
CA GLU A 351 12.15 -100.83 46.82
C GLU A 351 12.42 -100.91 45.30
N LEU A 352 13.61 -101.43 45.00
CA LEU A 352 13.86 -102.35 43.88
C LEU A 352 13.81 -103.78 44.43
N GLU A 353 13.45 -104.72 43.54
CA GLU A 353 13.92 -106.11 43.41
C GLU A 353 12.85 -107.22 43.36
N ASP A 354 13.26 -108.25 42.61
CA ASP A 354 12.82 -109.66 42.49
C ASP A 354 11.88 -110.01 41.32
N ASP A 355 12.32 -110.65 40.21
CA ASP A 355 13.06 -111.93 39.97
C ASP A 355 12.30 -113.17 40.54
N ASP A 356 12.31 -114.40 40.02
CA ASP A 356 12.71 -115.10 38.79
C ASP A 356 12.20 -116.58 38.97
N ASP A 357 12.39 -117.43 37.95
CA ASP A 357 12.64 -118.89 38.04
C ASP A 357 11.42 -119.84 38.23
N SER A 358 11.30 -121.09 37.74
CA SER A 358 12.19 -122.07 37.10
C SER A 358 11.32 -123.13 36.36
N GLY A 359 11.74 -123.71 35.22
CA GLY A 359 12.54 -124.94 35.27
C GLY A 359 11.84 -126.28 34.99
N GLY A 360 10.71 -126.35 34.26
CA GLY A 360 10.08 -127.62 33.81
C GLY A 360 10.18 -127.90 32.30
N GLU A 361 10.99 -127.13 31.60
CA GLU A 361 10.38 -126.33 30.55
C GLU A 361 10.95 -126.63 29.15
N TRP A 362 12.11 -127.26 28.95
CA TRP A 362 12.84 -127.24 27.66
C TRP A 362 12.12 -127.77 26.39
N ARG A 363 11.18 -128.72 26.47
CA ARG A 363 10.48 -129.24 25.27
C ARG A 363 9.18 -128.50 24.97
N ILE A 364 8.48 -128.05 26.02
CA ILE A 364 7.39 -127.09 25.90
C ILE A 364 7.98 -125.73 25.54
N LYS A 365 9.01 -125.23 26.23
CA LYS A 365 9.89 -124.10 25.85
C LYS A 365 10.48 -124.25 24.47
N TYR A 366 10.79 -125.40 23.89
CA TYR A 366 11.25 -125.40 22.50
C TYR A 366 10.10 -125.10 21.53
N ASN A 367 8.93 -125.72 21.71
CA ASN A 367 7.74 -125.43 20.89
C ASN A 367 7.07 -124.09 21.24
N ARG A 368 7.18 -123.66 22.49
CA ARG A 368 6.75 -122.38 23.04
C ARG A 368 7.75 -121.31 22.68
N ALA A 369 9.06 -121.57 22.63
CA ALA A 369 10.07 -120.66 22.07
C ALA A 369 10.00 -120.60 20.56
N ILE A 370 9.56 -121.64 19.84
CA ILE A 370 9.25 -121.52 18.40
C ILE A 370 7.98 -120.68 18.20
N ARG A 371 6.92 -120.91 18.98
CA ARG A 371 5.71 -120.07 18.92
C ARG A 371 5.93 -118.66 19.46
N GLU A 372 6.78 -118.48 20.47
CA GLU A 372 7.22 -117.21 21.03
C GLU A 372 8.23 -116.56 20.11
N MET A 373 9.08 -117.30 19.38
CA MET A 373 9.93 -116.77 18.32
C MET A 373 9.08 -116.33 17.13
N ASP A 374 8.06 -117.09 16.73
CA ASP A 374 7.14 -116.69 15.66
C ASP A 374 6.23 -115.53 16.09
N PHE A 375 5.79 -115.52 17.35
CA PHE A 375 5.02 -114.42 17.94
C PHE A 375 5.88 -113.17 18.14
N THR A 376 7.12 -113.31 18.61
CA THR A 376 8.07 -112.18 18.72
C THR A 376 8.52 -111.73 17.36
N LYS A 377 8.67 -112.61 16.36
CA LYS A 377 8.94 -112.22 14.98
C LYS A 377 7.75 -111.48 14.37
N LYS A 378 6.52 -111.94 14.58
CA LYS A 378 5.31 -111.20 14.18
C LYS A 378 5.14 -109.89 14.94
N LYS A 379 5.45 -109.87 16.24
CA LYS A 379 5.41 -108.67 17.08
C LYS A 379 6.48 -107.67 16.68
N LEU A 380 7.71 -108.13 16.40
CA LEU A 380 8.78 -107.30 15.87
C LEU A 380 8.45 -106.81 14.47
N GLN A 381 7.85 -107.65 13.62
CA GLN A 381 7.38 -107.23 12.29
C GLN A 381 6.28 -106.17 12.41
N GLN A 382 5.29 -106.38 13.28
CA GLN A 382 4.25 -105.40 13.58
C GLN A 382 4.83 -104.12 14.18
N GLU A 383 5.78 -104.22 15.12
CA GLU A 383 6.48 -103.06 15.68
C GLU A 383 7.32 -102.33 14.63
N PHE A 384 7.92 -103.05 13.67
CA PHE A 384 8.62 -102.44 12.53
C PHE A 384 7.65 -101.76 11.58
N ASP A 385 6.51 -102.37 11.29
CA ASP A 385 5.47 -101.82 10.42
C ASP A 385 4.80 -100.59 11.08
N ASP A 386 4.51 -100.64 12.38
CA ASP A 386 3.99 -99.53 13.18
C ASP A 386 5.04 -98.40 13.31
N LYS A 387 6.32 -98.72 13.51
CA LYS A 387 7.43 -97.74 13.47
C LYS A 387 7.58 -97.12 12.09
N LEU A 388 7.45 -97.91 11.03
CA LEU A 388 7.51 -97.41 9.66
C LEU A 388 6.32 -96.50 9.36
N GLU A 389 5.13 -96.84 9.83
CA GLU A 389 3.92 -96.03 9.64
C GLU A 389 4.00 -94.72 10.44
N THR A 390 4.46 -94.75 11.69
CA THR A 390 4.68 -93.55 12.50
C THR A 390 5.77 -92.65 11.91
N GLU A 391 6.86 -93.21 11.40
CA GLU A 391 7.89 -92.45 10.68
C GLU A 391 7.37 -91.88 9.35
N GLN A 392 6.55 -92.61 8.61
CA GLN A 392 5.90 -92.07 7.40
C GLN A 392 4.92 -90.94 7.72
N GLN A 393 4.17 -91.04 8.82
CA GLN A 393 3.30 -89.96 9.29
C GLN A 393 4.10 -88.74 9.77
N SER A 394 5.20 -88.97 10.50
CA SER A 394 6.15 -87.92 10.92
C SER A 394 6.76 -87.21 9.71
N LYS A 395 7.22 -87.98 8.70
CA LYS A 395 7.73 -87.45 7.44
C LYS A 395 6.70 -86.58 6.73
N ARG A 396 5.46 -87.06 6.53
CA ARG A 396 4.38 -86.27 5.92
C ARG A 396 4.06 -84.99 6.69
N HIS A 397 4.17 -85.02 8.02
CA HIS A 397 3.99 -83.83 8.86
C HIS A 397 5.13 -82.83 8.69
N THR A 398 6.38 -83.30 8.63
CA THR A 398 7.54 -82.44 8.36
C THR A 398 7.53 -81.84 6.96
N GLU A 399 7.10 -82.60 5.95
CA GLU A 399 6.95 -82.12 4.57
C GLU A 399 5.85 -81.03 4.46
N ARG A 400 4.73 -81.18 5.17
CA ARG A 400 3.70 -80.13 5.25
C ARG A 400 4.23 -78.86 5.93
N LYS A 401 4.89 -78.99 7.09
CA LYS A 401 5.50 -77.86 7.78
C LYS A 401 6.54 -77.14 6.92
N LEU A 402 7.33 -77.89 6.13
CA LEU A 402 8.29 -77.31 5.21
C LEU A 402 7.61 -76.50 4.11
N ALA A 403 6.51 -77.02 3.55
CA ALA A 403 5.72 -76.30 2.54
C ALA A 403 5.09 -75.02 3.10
N ASP A 404 4.52 -75.07 4.31
CA ASP A 404 3.94 -73.91 4.98
C ASP A 404 5.01 -72.83 5.25
N LEU A 405 6.19 -73.23 5.73
CA LEU A 405 7.32 -72.31 5.94
C LEU A 405 7.86 -71.71 4.64
N GLN A 406 7.78 -72.45 3.52
CA GLN A 406 8.16 -71.93 2.20
C GLN A 406 7.16 -70.86 1.74
N THR A 407 5.85 -71.09 1.91
CA THR A 407 4.84 -70.09 1.58
C THR A 407 4.97 -68.82 2.44
N ASP A 408 5.21 -68.98 3.74
CA ASP A 408 5.42 -67.84 4.65
C ASP A 408 6.66 -67.02 4.26
N ASN A 409 7.75 -67.68 3.85
CA ASN A 409 8.96 -67.01 3.39
C ASN A 409 8.71 -66.23 2.09
N GLU A 410 7.97 -66.79 1.13
CA GLU A 410 7.60 -66.08 -0.08
C GLU A 410 6.71 -64.85 0.21
N ASP A 411 5.76 -64.97 1.13
CA ASP A 411 4.88 -63.88 1.55
C ASP A 411 5.65 -62.77 2.27
N LEU A 412 6.60 -63.13 3.16
CA LEU A 412 7.52 -62.20 3.79
C LEU A 412 8.41 -61.49 2.75
N GLN A 413 8.93 -62.21 1.76
CA GLN A 413 9.72 -61.60 0.68
C GLN A 413 8.89 -60.59 -0.14
N ARG A 414 7.62 -60.90 -0.46
CA ARG A 414 6.72 -59.95 -1.13
C ARG A 414 6.45 -58.72 -0.26
N SER A 415 6.21 -58.91 1.04
CA SER A 415 6.01 -57.82 2.00
C SER A 415 7.24 -56.91 2.09
N VAL A 416 8.45 -57.48 2.18
CA VAL A 416 9.71 -56.72 2.19
C VAL A 416 9.90 -55.93 0.89
N GLN A 417 9.56 -56.48 -0.27
CA GLN A 417 9.63 -55.75 -1.54
C GLN A 417 8.63 -54.59 -1.59
N GLN A 418 7.42 -54.77 -1.06
CA GLN A 418 6.43 -53.70 -0.96
C GLN A 418 6.89 -52.59 0.00
N LEU A 419 7.45 -52.95 1.15
CA LEU A 419 8.01 -52.00 2.10
C LEU A 419 9.19 -51.22 1.51
N LYS A 420 10.10 -51.87 0.77
CA LYS A 420 11.19 -51.18 0.05
C LYS A 420 10.66 -50.14 -0.94
N LYS A 421 9.62 -50.48 -1.71
CA LYS A 421 8.98 -49.52 -2.63
C LYS A 421 8.31 -48.35 -1.89
N LYS A 422 7.66 -48.62 -0.74
CA LYS A 422 7.08 -47.56 0.10
C LYS A 422 8.17 -46.66 0.68
N CYS A 423 9.27 -47.20 1.18
CA CYS A 423 10.41 -46.41 1.68
C CYS A 423 11.00 -45.53 0.57
N GLN A 424 11.15 -46.05 -0.65
CA GLN A 424 11.65 -45.24 -1.78
C GLN A 424 10.71 -44.08 -2.12
N LYS A 425 9.39 -44.32 -2.14
CA LYS A 425 8.40 -43.25 -2.36
C LYS A 425 8.43 -42.20 -1.25
N LEU A 426 8.44 -42.62 0.02
CA LEU A 426 8.54 -41.71 1.16
C LEU A 426 9.85 -40.91 1.15
N THR A 427 10.94 -41.48 0.65
CA THR A 427 12.23 -40.77 0.52
C THR A 427 12.17 -39.69 -0.57
N ALA A 428 11.48 -39.96 -1.69
CA ALA A 428 11.25 -38.98 -2.74
C ALA A 428 10.32 -37.85 -2.26
N GLU A 429 9.20 -38.19 -1.61
CA GLU A 429 8.29 -37.21 -1.00
C GLU A 429 9.00 -36.35 0.07
N LEU A 430 9.95 -36.94 0.82
CA LEU A 430 10.78 -36.21 1.78
C LEU A 430 11.75 -35.22 1.08
N GLN A 431 12.27 -35.56 -0.09
CA GLN A 431 13.13 -34.65 -0.87
C GLN A 431 12.32 -33.50 -1.47
N ASP A 432 11.13 -33.77 -2.00
CA ASP A 432 10.23 -32.75 -2.54
C ASP A 432 9.75 -31.78 -1.44
N THR A 433 9.41 -32.30 -0.26
CA THR A 433 9.03 -31.46 0.88
C THR A 433 10.18 -30.60 1.42
N LYS A 434 11.43 -31.09 1.36
CA LYS A 434 12.62 -30.28 1.69
C LYS A 434 12.81 -29.12 0.72
N LEU A 435 12.67 -29.36 -0.59
CA LEU A 435 12.75 -28.30 -1.60
C LEU A 435 11.63 -27.26 -1.43
N HIS A 436 10.41 -27.69 -1.10
CA HIS A 436 9.34 -26.78 -0.76
C HIS A 436 9.64 -25.96 0.50
N LEU A 437 10.22 -26.56 1.52
CA LEU A 437 10.61 -25.87 2.75
C LEU A 437 11.73 -24.84 2.52
N GLU A 438 12.71 -25.15 1.68
CA GLU A 438 13.76 -24.21 1.24
C GLU A 438 13.18 -23.04 0.43
N GLY A 439 12.24 -23.33 -0.47
CA GLY A 439 11.50 -22.31 -1.22
C GLY A 439 10.69 -21.39 -0.31
N LEU A 440 10.00 -21.95 0.69
CA LEU A 440 9.28 -21.18 1.71
C LEU A 440 10.23 -20.36 2.59
N HIS A 441 11.39 -20.89 2.97
CA HIS A 441 12.40 -20.13 3.71
C HIS A 441 12.94 -18.94 2.93
N SER A 442 13.25 -19.13 1.64
CA SER A 442 13.68 -18.04 0.74
C SER A 442 12.59 -16.96 0.60
N ARG A 443 11.34 -17.38 0.36
CA ARG A 443 10.20 -16.45 0.28
C ARG A 443 9.96 -15.72 1.60
N ASN A 444 10.09 -16.40 2.74
CA ASN A 444 9.94 -15.80 4.06
C ASN A 444 11.06 -14.78 4.34
N HIS A 445 12.30 -15.09 3.94
CA HIS A 445 13.42 -14.16 4.03
C HIS A 445 13.19 -12.87 3.20
N ASP A 446 12.62 -12.99 2.00
CA ASP A 446 12.27 -11.85 1.17
C ASP A 446 11.08 -11.05 1.73
N LEU A 447 10.09 -11.73 2.33
CA LEU A 447 8.98 -11.08 3.04
C LEU A 447 9.47 -10.35 4.28
N GLU A 448 10.41 -10.90 5.05
CA GLU A 448 11.05 -10.20 6.17
C GLU A 448 11.79 -8.95 5.71
N LYS A 449 12.53 -9.01 4.59
CA LYS A 449 13.19 -7.82 4.01
C LYS A 449 12.18 -6.76 3.61
N LYS A 450 11.05 -7.14 3.01
CA LYS A 450 9.97 -6.22 2.62
C LYS A 450 9.28 -5.64 3.85
N GLN A 451 9.01 -6.46 4.87
CA GLN A 451 8.44 -6.02 6.14
C GLN A 451 9.36 -5.00 6.84
N ARG A 452 10.67 -5.24 6.87
CA ARG A 452 11.63 -4.27 7.43
C ARG A 452 11.64 -2.94 6.69
N LYS A 453 11.44 -2.93 5.36
CA LYS A 453 11.30 -1.70 4.57
C LYS A 453 9.99 -0.97 4.87
N PHE A 454 8.88 -1.71 4.93
CA PHE A 454 7.58 -1.15 5.29
C PHE A 454 7.57 -0.55 6.71
N ASP A 455 8.12 -1.28 7.68
CA ASP A 455 8.26 -0.80 9.06
C ASP A 455 9.14 0.47 9.13
N LEU A 456 10.14 0.61 8.25
CA LEU A 456 10.96 1.82 8.15
C LEU A 456 10.16 3.01 7.58
N GLU A 457 9.41 2.79 6.51
CA GLU A 457 8.56 3.81 5.87
C GLU A 457 7.43 4.27 6.82
N GLN A 458 6.81 3.35 7.54
CA GLN A 458 5.80 3.64 8.55
C GLN A 458 6.37 4.49 9.70
N ASN A 459 7.57 4.16 10.18
CA ASN A 459 8.25 4.94 11.22
C ASN A 459 8.63 6.34 10.73
N GLN A 460 9.02 6.49 9.46
CA GLN A 460 9.30 7.80 8.87
C GLN A 460 8.04 8.66 8.78
N ALA A 461 6.92 8.10 8.30
CA ALA A 461 5.64 8.80 8.25
C ALA A 461 5.14 9.21 9.65
N GLN A 462 5.28 8.35 10.67
CA GLN A 462 4.94 8.71 12.05
C GLN A 462 5.83 9.84 12.60
N ALA A 463 7.12 9.86 12.28
CA ALA A 463 8.03 10.93 12.69
C ALA A 463 7.69 12.28 12.03
N GLU A 464 7.24 12.27 10.77
CA GLU A 464 6.74 13.45 10.07
C GLU A 464 5.46 13.99 10.71
N VAL A 465 4.49 13.12 11.02
CA VAL A 465 3.25 13.51 11.71
C VAL A 465 3.54 14.13 13.09
N GLN A 466 4.51 13.59 13.83
CA GLN A 466 4.91 14.17 15.12
C GLN A 466 5.62 15.52 14.97
N ARG A 467 6.45 15.69 13.94
CA ARG A 467 7.05 17.00 13.62
C ARG A 467 5.97 18.04 13.30
N GLU A 468 5.02 17.70 12.44
CA GLU A 468 3.91 18.58 12.08
C GLU A 468 3.05 18.96 13.29
N LYS A 469 2.73 18.00 14.17
CA LYS A 469 2.05 18.30 15.45
C LYS A 469 2.84 19.29 16.31
N SER A 470 4.15 19.06 16.47
CA SER A 470 5.01 19.95 17.26
C SER A 470 5.14 21.36 16.66
N GLN A 471 5.17 21.48 15.32
CA GLN A 471 5.16 22.77 14.62
C GLN A 471 3.82 23.48 14.79
N ARG A 472 2.71 22.74 14.70
CA ARG A 472 1.37 23.29 14.92
C ARG A 472 1.20 23.83 16.35
N GLU A 473 1.74 23.14 17.36
CA GLU A 473 1.74 23.63 18.74
C GLU A 473 2.62 24.88 18.92
N LYS A 474 3.79 24.94 18.29
CA LYS A 474 4.64 26.14 18.32
C LYS A 474 3.95 27.34 17.68
N LEU A 475 3.36 27.15 16.50
CA LEU A 475 2.60 28.20 15.80
C LEU A 475 1.36 28.65 16.60
N ALA A 476 0.70 27.73 17.32
CA ALA A 476 -0.40 28.09 18.22
C ALA A 476 0.08 28.97 19.38
N ARG A 477 1.21 28.64 20.01
CA ARG A 477 1.79 29.48 21.09
C ARG A 477 2.24 30.85 20.58
N GLU A 478 2.88 30.91 19.42
CA GLU A 478 3.27 32.18 18.79
C GLU A 478 2.05 33.04 18.47
N LYS A 479 0.97 32.44 17.98
CA LYS A 479 -0.31 33.13 17.77
C LYS A 479 -0.86 33.70 19.09
N ASP A 480 -0.82 32.95 20.19
CA ASP A 480 -1.33 33.41 21.47
C ASP A 480 -0.50 34.58 22.02
N ILE A 481 0.83 34.53 21.87
CA ILE A 481 1.74 35.65 22.22
C ILE A 481 1.41 36.90 21.40
N MET A 482 1.29 36.75 20.07
CA MET A 482 0.95 37.87 19.17
C MET A 482 -0.43 38.46 19.48
N THR A 483 -1.38 37.62 19.90
CA THR A 483 -2.71 38.08 20.31
C THR A 483 -2.64 38.90 21.60
N GLY A 484 -1.78 38.49 22.55
CA GLY A 484 -1.50 39.26 23.78
C GLY A 484 -0.80 40.60 23.50
N GLU A 485 0.20 40.63 22.61
CA GLU A 485 0.86 41.86 22.18
C GLU A 485 -0.11 42.83 21.48
N MET A 486 -1.00 42.30 20.64
CA MET A 486 -2.07 43.09 20.02
C MET A 486 -3.03 43.69 21.04
N PHE A 487 -3.38 42.95 22.10
CA PHE A 487 -4.20 43.47 23.17
C PHE A 487 -3.49 44.61 23.92
N ASN A 488 -2.21 44.43 24.26
CA ASN A 488 -1.40 45.47 24.91
C ASN A 488 -1.25 46.73 24.05
N LEU A 489 -0.99 46.59 22.74
CA LEU A 489 -0.89 47.73 21.83
C LEU A 489 -2.22 48.48 21.69
N ARG A 490 -3.35 47.77 21.68
CA ARG A 490 -4.68 48.41 21.68
C ARG A 490 -4.94 49.18 22.96
N GLN A 491 -4.57 48.63 24.11
CA GLN A 491 -4.68 49.32 25.40
C GLN A 491 -3.82 50.60 25.40
N GLN A 492 -2.56 50.51 24.96
CA GLN A 492 -1.67 51.68 24.87
C GLN A 492 -2.21 52.75 23.91
N LEU A 493 -2.83 52.34 22.79
CA LEU A 493 -3.41 53.26 21.82
C LEU A 493 -4.64 53.97 22.40
N GLN A 494 -5.49 53.24 23.13
CA GLN A 494 -6.62 53.81 23.86
C GLN A 494 -6.18 54.79 24.95
N ASP A 495 -5.12 54.47 25.70
CA ASP A 495 -4.55 55.36 26.71
C ASP A 495 -4.03 56.65 26.05
N LYS A 496 -3.34 56.53 24.89
CA LYS A 496 -2.84 57.69 24.12
C LYS A 496 -3.96 58.55 23.52
N ASP A 497 -5.04 57.94 23.04
CA ASP A 497 -6.22 58.67 22.58
C ASP A 497 -6.86 59.46 23.73
N SER A 498 -6.91 58.89 24.93
CA SER A 498 -7.43 59.59 26.11
C SER A 498 -6.55 60.79 26.52
N GLU A 499 -5.22 60.65 26.42
CA GLU A 499 -4.27 61.76 26.63
C GLU A 499 -4.44 62.85 25.57
N LEU A 500 -4.65 62.47 24.30
CA LEU A 500 -4.90 63.41 23.20
C LEU A 500 -6.21 64.18 23.38
N CYS A 501 -7.30 63.50 23.77
CA CYS A 501 -8.57 64.16 24.10
C CYS A 501 -8.41 65.16 25.25
N ALA A 502 -7.66 64.80 26.30
CA ALA A 502 -7.38 65.70 27.41
C ALA A 502 -6.53 66.91 26.99
N ALA A 503 -5.53 66.71 26.12
CA ALA A 503 -4.71 67.79 25.57
C ALA A 503 -5.53 68.72 24.67
N ASN A 504 -6.39 68.19 23.81
CA ASN A 504 -7.27 68.99 22.95
C ASN A 504 -8.26 69.83 23.74
N ALA A 505 -8.86 69.27 24.81
CA ALA A 505 -9.72 70.04 25.70
C ALA A 505 -8.97 71.21 26.35
N LYS A 506 -7.68 71.01 26.69
CA LYS A 506 -6.82 72.05 27.26
C LYS A 506 -6.42 73.12 26.23
N VAL A 507 -6.22 72.73 24.97
CA VAL A 507 -5.99 73.66 23.85
C VAL A 507 -7.23 74.52 23.63
N GLN A 508 -8.42 73.93 23.58
CA GLN A 508 -9.67 74.68 23.42
C GLN A 508 -9.92 75.66 24.57
N GLN A 509 -9.56 75.28 25.80
CA GLN A 509 -9.64 76.17 26.96
C GLN A 509 -8.68 77.35 26.82
N LEU A 510 -7.43 77.10 26.41
CA LEU A 510 -6.43 78.16 26.19
C LEU A 510 -6.80 79.06 25.01
N GLU A 511 -7.40 78.51 23.93
CA GLU A 511 -7.88 79.28 22.79
C GLU A 511 -9.06 80.20 23.17
N ALA A 512 -9.96 79.75 24.04
CA ALA A 512 -11.03 80.60 24.58
C ALA A 512 -10.47 81.74 25.45
N GLU A 513 -9.48 81.45 26.31
CA GLU A 513 -8.78 82.46 27.12
C GLU A 513 -8.01 83.47 26.23
N LEU A 514 -7.43 83.01 25.12
CA LEU A 514 -6.73 83.85 24.14
C LEU A 514 -7.72 84.71 23.33
N GLN A 515 -8.91 84.18 23.04
CA GLN A 515 -9.95 84.89 22.32
C GLN A 515 -10.57 86.01 23.17
N ASP A 516 -10.73 85.80 24.48
CA ASP A 516 -11.14 86.84 25.43
C ASP A 516 -10.09 87.96 25.54
N LEU A 517 -8.80 87.61 25.58
CA LEU A 517 -7.68 88.57 25.60
C LEU A 517 -7.51 89.33 24.27
N SER A 518 -7.93 88.73 23.14
CA SER A 518 -7.81 89.35 21.81
C SER A 518 -8.89 90.39 21.48
N SER A 519 -9.90 90.57 22.36
CA SER A 519 -10.99 91.54 22.19
C SER A 519 -10.61 92.99 22.51
N GLN A 520 -9.33 93.27 22.84
CA GLN A 520 -8.86 94.59 23.23
C GLN A 520 -7.50 94.92 22.61
N GLU A 521 -7.48 95.33 21.33
CA GLU A 521 -6.66 96.46 20.84
C GLU A 521 -6.68 96.57 19.30
N SER A 522 -6.64 97.81 18.85
CA SER A 522 -6.83 98.24 17.46
C SER A 522 -5.51 98.61 16.77
N LYS A 523 -5.47 98.31 15.46
CA LYS A 523 -4.73 98.97 14.34
C LYS A 523 -3.20 98.88 14.30
N ASP A 524 -2.69 98.34 13.20
CA ASP A 524 -1.95 99.14 12.21
C ASP A 524 -1.76 98.40 10.86
N GLU A 525 -1.87 99.17 9.77
CA GLU A 525 -2.33 98.72 8.44
C GLU A 525 -1.24 98.21 7.49
N ALA A 526 0.03 98.14 7.93
CA ALA A 526 1.16 97.71 7.09
C ALA A 526 1.54 96.22 7.25
N SER A 527 1.13 95.57 8.34
CA SER A 527 1.29 94.12 8.55
C SER A 527 0.19 93.30 7.85
N LEU A 528 -0.93 93.94 7.51
CA LEU A 528 -2.15 93.33 6.98
C LEU A 528 -1.94 92.58 5.65
N ALA A 529 -1.06 93.05 4.77
CA ALA A 529 -0.82 92.40 3.47
C ALA A 529 0.04 91.12 3.59
N LYS A 530 1.00 91.10 4.51
CA LYS A 530 1.82 89.91 4.81
C LYS A 530 1.02 88.88 5.60
N VAL A 531 0.22 89.35 6.56
CA VAL A 531 -0.68 88.53 7.35
C VAL A 531 -1.81 87.97 6.48
N LYS A 532 -2.41 88.73 5.55
CA LYS A 532 -3.42 88.19 4.61
C LYS A 532 -2.86 87.13 3.65
N LYS A 533 -1.57 87.20 3.29
CA LYS A 533 -0.91 86.17 2.49
C LYS A 533 -0.65 84.91 3.32
N GLN A 534 -0.11 85.06 4.52
CA GLN A 534 0.09 83.94 5.45
C GLN A 534 -1.24 83.33 5.91
N LEU A 535 -2.30 84.13 6.04
CA LEU A 535 -3.66 83.66 6.34
C LEU A 535 -4.19 82.82 5.19
N ARG A 536 -4.06 83.25 3.93
CA ARG A 536 -4.46 82.44 2.77
C ARG A 536 -3.62 81.17 2.61
N ASP A 537 -2.32 81.24 2.88
CA ASP A 537 -1.43 80.07 2.82
C ASP A 537 -1.72 79.08 3.97
N LEU A 538 -2.15 79.57 5.14
CA LEU A 538 -2.58 78.74 6.27
C LEU A 538 -4.01 78.22 6.09
N GLU A 539 -4.95 79.00 5.55
CA GLU A 539 -6.30 78.55 5.18
C GLU A 539 -6.25 77.48 4.10
N ALA A 540 -5.34 77.59 3.12
CA ALA A 540 -5.11 76.55 2.13
C ALA A 540 -4.56 75.27 2.79
N LYS A 541 -3.61 75.38 3.74
CA LYS A 541 -3.09 74.21 4.47
C LYS A 541 -4.11 73.58 5.40
N VAL A 542 -4.95 74.37 6.06
CA VAL A 542 -6.05 73.87 6.89
C VAL A 542 -7.05 73.12 6.03
N LYS A 543 -7.38 73.65 4.84
CA LYS A 543 -8.27 72.96 3.91
C LYS A 543 -7.66 71.67 3.35
N ASP A 544 -6.37 71.68 3.03
CA ASP A 544 -5.64 70.46 2.61
C ASP A 544 -5.61 69.42 3.74
N GLN A 545 -5.47 69.85 5.00
CA GLN A 545 -5.52 68.97 6.17
C GLN A 545 -6.93 68.46 6.48
N GLU A 546 -7.97 69.27 6.27
CA GLU A 546 -9.37 68.84 6.35
C GLU A 546 -9.70 67.81 5.27
N GLU A 547 -9.23 68.02 4.04
CA GLU A 547 -9.36 67.04 2.95
C GLU A 547 -8.58 65.75 3.24
N GLU A 548 -7.37 65.82 3.81
CA GLU A 548 -6.63 64.63 4.28
C GLU A 548 -7.33 63.90 5.44
N LEU A 549 -7.94 64.64 6.38
CA LEU A 549 -8.71 64.05 7.48
C LEU A 549 -9.99 63.37 6.99
N ASP A 550 -10.70 63.96 6.03
CA ASP A 550 -11.86 63.34 5.39
C ASP A 550 -11.48 62.10 4.57
N GLU A 551 -10.33 62.13 3.87
CA GLU A 551 -9.80 60.95 3.19
C GLU A 551 -9.39 59.84 4.18
N GLN A 552 -8.78 60.20 5.32
CA GLN A 552 -8.43 59.25 6.38
C GLN A 552 -9.68 58.67 7.05
N ALA A 553 -10.71 59.48 7.33
CA ALA A 553 -11.99 59.03 7.85
C ALA A 553 -12.69 58.07 6.89
N GLY A 554 -12.69 58.37 5.59
CA GLY A 554 -13.19 57.47 4.55
C GLY A 554 -12.41 56.15 4.46
N SER A 555 -11.09 56.21 4.64
CA SER A 555 -10.22 55.03 4.67
C SER A 555 -10.47 54.15 5.89
N ILE A 556 -10.67 54.75 7.07
CA ILE A 556 -11.03 54.06 8.31
C ILE A 556 -12.40 53.38 8.16
N GLN A 557 -13.40 54.06 7.61
CA GLN A 557 -14.73 53.49 7.40
C GLN A 557 -14.71 52.31 6.42
N MET A 558 -13.87 52.39 5.38
CA MET A 558 -13.61 51.28 4.45
C MET A 558 -12.92 50.09 5.13
N LEU A 559 -11.96 50.35 6.04
CA LEU A 559 -11.27 49.32 6.80
C LEU A 559 -12.18 48.65 7.84
N GLU A 560 -13.08 49.40 8.49
CA GLU A 560 -14.09 48.84 9.38
C GLU A 560 -15.10 47.96 8.63
N GLN A 561 -15.55 48.39 7.45
CA GLN A 561 -16.39 47.55 6.59
C GLN A 561 -15.67 46.29 6.11
N ALA A 562 -14.36 46.38 5.84
CA ALA A 562 -13.55 45.23 5.44
C ALA A 562 -13.33 44.26 6.61
N LYS A 563 -13.11 44.78 7.83
CA LYS A 563 -13.02 44.00 9.06
C LYS A 563 -14.34 43.26 9.33
N LEU A 564 -15.48 43.95 9.25
CA LEU A 564 -16.79 43.34 9.46
C LEU A 564 -17.06 42.22 8.44
N ARG A 565 -16.66 42.41 7.18
CA ARG A 565 -16.73 41.35 6.15
C ARG A 565 -15.85 40.15 6.50
N LEU A 566 -14.63 40.37 6.98
CA LEU A 566 -13.72 39.29 7.38
C LEU A 566 -14.22 38.55 8.63
N GLU A 567 -14.81 39.24 9.61
CA GLU A 567 -15.41 38.63 10.80
C GLU A 567 -16.63 37.77 10.42
N MET A 568 -17.51 38.29 9.57
CA MET A 568 -18.64 37.51 9.04
C MET A 568 -18.18 36.31 8.21
N GLU A 569 -17.11 36.46 7.41
CA GLU A 569 -16.54 35.38 6.61
C GLU A 569 -15.89 34.30 7.49
N MET A 570 -15.20 34.67 8.57
CA MET A 570 -14.67 33.71 9.53
C MET A 570 -15.78 32.94 10.28
N GLU A 571 -16.85 33.63 10.68
CA GLU A 571 -17.99 32.96 11.32
C GLU A 571 -18.73 32.03 10.35
N ARG A 572 -18.86 32.45 9.08
CA ARG A 572 -19.38 31.62 8.00
C ARG A 572 -18.51 30.38 7.79
N GLN A 573 -17.19 30.53 7.78
CA GLN A 573 -16.23 29.43 7.66
C GLN A 573 -16.33 28.47 8.85
N ARG A 574 -16.44 28.96 10.09
CA ARG A 574 -16.68 28.12 11.27
C ARG A 574 -17.96 27.30 11.14
N GLN A 575 -19.07 27.92 10.72
CA GLN A 575 -20.33 27.20 10.51
C GLN A 575 -20.27 26.20 9.35
N THR A 576 -19.46 26.45 8.31
CA THR A 576 -19.27 25.47 7.22
C THR A 576 -18.43 24.28 7.68
N HIS A 577 -17.34 24.51 8.42
CA HIS A 577 -16.53 23.43 8.99
C HIS A 577 -17.33 22.57 9.97
N SER A 578 -18.18 23.17 10.83
CA SER A 578 -19.05 22.42 11.73
C SER A 578 -20.03 21.52 10.97
N LYS A 579 -20.63 22.02 9.88
CA LYS A 579 -21.56 21.25 9.03
C LYS A 579 -20.86 20.17 8.21
N GLU A 580 -19.61 20.38 7.80
CA GLU A 580 -18.80 19.36 7.12
C GLU A 580 -18.42 18.23 8.07
N ILE A 581 -18.14 18.53 9.35
CA ILE A 581 -17.90 17.52 10.38
C ILE A 581 -19.16 16.67 10.59
N GLU A 582 -20.33 17.30 10.76
CA GLU A 582 -21.61 16.58 10.86
C GLU A 582 -21.90 15.72 9.62
N SER A 583 -21.65 16.25 8.41
CA SER A 583 -21.84 15.49 7.16
C SER A 583 -20.90 14.29 7.06
N LYS A 584 -19.64 14.43 7.50
CA LYS A 584 -18.68 13.31 7.52
C LYS A 584 -19.06 12.27 8.58
N GLU A 585 -19.63 12.67 9.71
CA GLU A 585 -20.17 11.73 10.70
C GLU A 585 -21.38 10.95 10.14
N GLU A 586 -22.27 11.62 9.40
CA GLU A 586 -23.40 10.98 8.71
C GLU A 586 -22.93 9.99 7.62
N GLU A 587 -21.93 10.34 6.81
CA GLU A 587 -21.33 9.44 5.81
C GLU A 587 -20.67 8.22 6.45
N VAL A 588 -19.96 8.40 7.57
CA VAL A 588 -19.36 7.29 8.32
C VAL A 588 -20.45 6.35 8.85
N ASP A 589 -21.57 6.89 9.33
CA ASP A 589 -22.69 6.07 9.79
C ASP A 589 -23.44 5.37 8.63
N GLU A 590 -23.52 5.97 7.45
CA GLU A 590 -24.04 5.33 6.24
C GLU A 590 -23.14 4.18 5.77
N ILE A 591 -21.81 4.38 5.78
CA ILE A 591 -20.82 3.34 5.46
C ILE A 591 -20.90 2.20 6.48
N ARG A 592 -21.07 2.51 7.78
CA ARG A 592 -21.29 1.50 8.83
C ARG A 592 -22.58 0.70 8.59
N ARG A 593 -23.68 1.37 8.23
CA ARG A 593 -24.96 0.71 7.89
C ARG A 593 -24.84 -0.16 6.64
N SER A 594 -24.12 0.30 5.62
CA SER A 594 -23.84 -0.46 4.39
C SER A 594 -22.96 -1.69 4.64
N CYS A 595 -21.88 -1.53 5.40
CA CYS A 595 -21.02 -2.65 5.81
C CYS A 595 -21.80 -3.67 6.66
N SER A 596 -22.67 -3.20 7.57
CA SER A 596 -23.53 -4.10 8.36
C SER A 596 -24.54 -4.85 7.49
N LYS A 597 -25.10 -4.23 6.44
CA LYS A 597 -25.98 -4.91 5.48
C LYS A 597 -25.24 -5.95 4.66
N LYS A 598 -24.05 -5.63 4.11
CA LYS A 598 -23.19 -6.58 3.41
C LYS A 598 -22.78 -7.76 4.29
N LEU A 599 -22.47 -7.50 5.56
CA LEU A 599 -22.10 -8.55 6.51
C LEU A 599 -23.27 -9.52 6.75
N LYS A 600 -24.50 -9.01 6.93
CA LYS A 600 -25.71 -9.86 7.01
C LYS A 600 -25.96 -10.65 5.73
N GLN A 601 -25.71 -10.06 4.57
CA GLN A 601 -25.89 -10.72 3.27
C GLN A 601 -24.87 -11.87 3.08
N MET A 602 -23.62 -11.66 3.50
CA MET A 602 -22.59 -12.71 3.54
C MET A 602 -22.91 -13.78 4.59
N GLU A 603 -23.49 -13.43 5.73
CA GLU A 603 -23.97 -14.41 6.73
C GLU A 603 -25.06 -15.32 6.15
N VAL A 604 -26.03 -14.77 5.40
CA VAL A 604 -27.07 -15.55 4.70
C VAL A 604 -26.48 -16.43 3.60
N GLN A 605 -25.53 -15.92 2.81
CA GLN A 605 -24.84 -16.73 1.79
C GLN A 605 -24.05 -17.89 2.43
N LEU A 606 -23.46 -17.70 3.61
CA LEU A 606 -22.76 -18.77 4.32
C LEU A 606 -23.72 -19.85 4.84
N GLU A 607 -24.94 -19.47 5.23
CA GLU A 607 -26.01 -20.41 5.60
C GLU A 607 -26.53 -21.18 4.38
N GLU A 608 -26.69 -20.53 3.22
CA GLU A 608 -27.07 -21.17 1.95
C GLU A 608 -26.00 -22.17 1.48
N GLU A 609 -24.72 -21.78 1.49
CA GLU A 609 -23.60 -22.67 1.15
C GLU A 609 -23.47 -23.86 2.11
N TYR A 610 -23.83 -23.67 3.38
CA TYR A 610 -23.87 -24.76 4.36
C TYR A 610 -25.01 -25.76 4.07
N GLU A 611 -26.19 -25.27 3.71
CA GLU A 611 -27.34 -26.07 3.27
C GLU A 611 -27.05 -26.84 1.97
N ASP A 612 -26.39 -26.21 1.00
CA ASP A 612 -26.01 -26.85 -0.26
C ASP A 612 -24.88 -27.87 -0.06
N LYS A 613 -23.90 -27.60 0.81
CA LYS A 613 -22.92 -28.61 1.25
C LYS A 613 -23.60 -29.83 1.91
N GLN A 614 -24.64 -29.61 2.70
CA GLN A 614 -25.44 -30.70 3.30
C GLN A 614 -26.21 -31.50 2.23
N LYS A 615 -26.71 -30.87 1.17
CA LYS A 615 -27.32 -31.57 0.01
C LYS A 615 -26.29 -32.40 -0.75
N VAL A 616 -25.14 -31.83 -1.09
CA VAL A 616 -24.07 -32.53 -1.80
C VAL A 616 -23.53 -33.71 -0.98
N LEU A 617 -23.43 -33.58 0.34
CA LEU A 617 -23.05 -34.70 1.22
C LEU A 617 -24.10 -35.82 1.24
N ARG A 618 -25.39 -35.50 1.12
CA ARG A 618 -26.46 -36.50 0.98
C ARG A 618 -26.36 -37.21 -0.37
N GLU A 619 -26.20 -36.46 -1.45
CA GLU A 619 -26.01 -37.01 -2.80
C GLU A 619 -24.75 -37.88 -2.90
N ARG A 620 -23.65 -37.47 -2.25
CA ARG A 620 -22.42 -38.27 -2.17
C ARG A 620 -22.65 -39.61 -1.46
N ARG A 621 -23.41 -39.64 -0.36
CA ARG A 621 -23.74 -40.90 0.33
C ARG A 621 -24.64 -41.80 -0.53
N GLU A 622 -25.56 -41.22 -1.29
CA GLU A 622 -26.38 -41.97 -2.25
C GLU A 622 -25.55 -42.53 -3.41
N LEU A 623 -24.56 -41.78 -3.90
CA LEU A 623 -23.62 -42.23 -4.93
C LEU A 623 -22.64 -43.29 -4.40
N GLU A 624 -22.15 -43.14 -3.17
CA GLU A 624 -21.32 -44.15 -2.49
C GLU A 624 -22.10 -45.46 -2.28
N SER A 625 -23.41 -45.39 -1.94
CA SER A 625 -24.28 -46.57 -1.85
C SER A 625 -24.53 -47.22 -3.22
N LYS A 626 -24.69 -46.43 -4.28
CA LYS A 626 -24.80 -46.94 -5.66
C LYS A 626 -23.49 -47.56 -6.16
N LEU A 627 -22.34 -47.01 -5.78
CA LEU A 627 -21.02 -47.55 -6.10
C LEU A 627 -20.78 -48.89 -5.39
N LEU A 628 -21.17 -49.02 -4.13
CA LEU A 628 -21.08 -50.28 -3.37
C LEU A 628 -21.92 -51.38 -4.03
N ASN A 629 -23.14 -51.06 -4.47
CA ASN A 629 -24.02 -52.00 -5.19
C ASN A 629 -23.47 -52.37 -6.59
N ALA A 630 -22.74 -51.46 -7.26
CA ALA A 630 -22.07 -51.74 -8.53
C ALA A 630 -20.79 -52.58 -8.34
N GLN A 631 -20.08 -52.40 -7.23
CA GLN A 631 -18.88 -53.15 -6.89
C GLN A 631 -19.17 -54.63 -6.59
N ASP A 632 -20.33 -54.93 -5.99
CA ASP A 632 -20.78 -56.31 -5.79
C ASP A 632 -21.14 -57.02 -7.12
N GLN A 633 -21.53 -56.29 -8.17
CA GLN A 633 -21.79 -56.85 -9.50
C GLN A 633 -20.52 -57.06 -10.36
N VAL A 634 -19.41 -56.38 -10.05
CA VAL A 634 -18.14 -56.48 -10.79
C VAL A 634 -17.22 -57.58 -10.24
N SER A 635 -17.45 -58.09 -9.02
CA SER A 635 -16.61 -59.15 -8.42
C SER A 635 -16.72 -60.55 -9.09
N GLN A 636 -17.60 -60.73 -10.08
CA GLN A 636 -17.72 -62.00 -10.83
C GLN A 636 -17.18 -61.98 -12.26
N ARG A 637 -16.55 -60.90 -12.74
CA ARG A 637 -15.94 -60.87 -14.08
C ARG A 637 -14.65 -60.06 -14.10
N ASP A 638 -13.52 -60.69 -13.80
CA ASP A 638 -12.22 -60.41 -14.46
C ASP A 638 -11.08 -61.28 -13.92
N VAL A 639 -11.11 -62.59 -14.21
CA VAL A 639 -9.97 -63.51 -13.97
C VAL A 639 -9.23 -63.85 -15.28
N GLU A 640 -9.74 -63.41 -16.44
CA GLU A 640 -9.20 -63.79 -17.76
C GLU A 640 -8.33 -62.72 -18.43
N THR A 641 -8.44 -61.46 -18.02
CA THR A 641 -7.70 -60.32 -18.62
C THR A 641 -6.28 -60.16 -18.07
N GLU A 642 -5.98 -60.65 -16.86
CA GLU A 642 -4.65 -60.54 -16.22
C GLU A 642 -3.58 -61.48 -16.82
N LYS A 643 -3.97 -62.61 -17.44
CA LYS A 643 -3.03 -63.58 -18.04
C LYS A 643 -2.43 -63.12 -19.37
N ARG A 644 -3.04 -62.14 -20.07
CA ARG A 644 -2.60 -61.67 -21.40
C ARG A 644 -1.42 -60.69 -21.32
N LEU A 645 -1.38 -59.84 -20.29
CA LEU A 645 -0.39 -58.75 -20.15
C LEU A 645 0.97 -59.20 -19.58
N LYS A 646 1.09 -60.40 -19.00
CA LYS A 646 2.37 -60.97 -18.54
C LYS A 646 3.26 -61.51 -19.68
N LYS A 647 2.74 -61.67 -20.90
CA LYS A 647 3.48 -62.24 -22.04
C LYS A 647 4.30 -61.21 -22.82
N ASP A 648 3.91 -59.93 -22.80
CA ASP A 648 4.55 -58.88 -23.61
C ASP A 648 5.72 -58.17 -22.93
N LEU A 649 5.90 -58.31 -21.61
CA LEU A 649 7.02 -57.73 -20.86
C LEU A 649 8.35 -58.51 -21.01
N LYS A 650 8.32 -59.71 -21.62
CA LYS A 650 9.51 -60.56 -21.82
C LYS A 650 10.25 -60.28 -23.13
N ARG A 651 9.65 -59.54 -24.08
CA ARG A 651 10.25 -59.25 -25.40
C ARG A 651 11.14 -57.99 -25.42
N THR A 652 10.99 -57.09 -24.46
CA THR A 652 11.71 -55.79 -24.42
C THR A 652 12.97 -55.77 -23.55
N LYS A 653 13.40 -56.91 -23.00
CA LYS A 653 14.64 -57.01 -22.19
C LYS A 653 15.86 -57.59 -22.90
N VAL A 654 15.73 -57.98 -24.18
CA VAL A 654 16.82 -58.66 -24.93
C VAL A 654 17.60 -57.70 -25.84
N LEU A 655 17.13 -56.48 -26.11
CA LEU A 655 17.75 -55.54 -27.06
C LEU A 655 18.59 -54.41 -26.44
N LEU A 656 18.96 -54.51 -25.16
CA LEU A 656 19.80 -53.49 -24.48
C LEU A 656 21.19 -54.01 -24.07
N ALA A 657 21.54 -55.25 -24.43
CA ALA A 657 22.79 -55.89 -24.01
C ALA A 657 23.93 -55.81 -25.04
N ASP A 658 23.66 -55.42 -26.30
CA ASP A 658 24.65 -55.47 -27.39
C ASP A 658 25.36 -54.15 -27.71
N ALA A 659 25.07 -53.05 -27.00
CA ALA A 659 25.73 -51.76 -27.25
C ALA A 659 26.92 -51.46 -26.31
N GLN A 660 27.17 -52.29 -25.30
CA GLN A 660 28.18 -52.00 -24.26
C GLN A 660 29.50 -52.81 -24.41
N ILE A 661 29.66 -53.61 -25.47
CA ILE A 661 30.80 -54.53 -25.63
C ILE A 661 31.83 -54.03 -26.67
N MET A 662 31.56 -52.93 -27.40
CA MET A 662 32.39 -52.50 -28.53
C MET A 662 33.38 -51.35 -28.25
N LEU A 663 33.73 -51.07 -26.99
CA LEU A 663 34.66 -49.96 -26.65
C LEU A 663 35.88 -50.35 -25.80
N ASP A 664 36.12 -51.63 -25.51
CA ASP A 664 37.09 -52.00 -24.44
C ASP A 664 38.22 -52.96 -24.82
N HIS A 665 38.61 -53.12 -26.10
CA HIS A 665 39.77 -53.96 -26.44
C HIS A 665 40.66 -53.39 -27.57
N LEU A 666 41.74 -52.68 -27.22
CA LEU A 666 43.07 -52.87 -27.80
C LEU A 666 44.17 -52.29 -26.87
N LYS A 667 45.20 -53.10 -26.64
CA LYS A 667 46.12 -53.11 -25.49
C LYS A 667 47.53 -52.58 -25.81
N SER A 668 48.22 -52.11 -24.75
CA SER A 668 49.64 -52.31 -24.32
C SER A 668 50.81 -52.27 -25.35
N ASN A 669 52.00 -51.66 -25.12
CA ASN A 669 53.03 -51.95 -24.09
C ASN A 669 54.20 -50.91 -24.09
N ALA A 670 54.95 -50.85 -22.97
CA ALA A 670 56.06 -49.95 -22.54
C ALA A 670 57.44 -50.17 -23.25
N PRO A 671 58.63 -49.55 -22.89
CA PRO A 671 58.99 -48.65 -21.77
C PRO A 671 60.04 -47.51 -22.05
N SER A 672 60.38 -46.75 -20.98
CA SER A 672 61.57 -45.92 -20.68
C SER A 672 61.94 -44.69 -21.56
N LYS A 673 61.45 -43.51 -21.16
CA LYS A 673 62.08 -42.19 -21.42
C LYS A 673 61.68 -41.13 -20.37
N ARG A 674 61.50 -41.56 -19.11
CA ARG A 674 60.79 -40.79 -18.07
C ARG A 674 61.54 -39.60 -17.47
N GLU A 675 62.84 -39.45 -17.68
CA GLU A 675 63.61 -38.35 -17.06
C GLU A 675 63.90 -37.18 -18.01
N LEU A 676 63.80 -37.36 -19.34
CA LEU A 676 63.93 -36.26 -20.32
C LEU A 676 62.56 -35.62 -20.67
N ALA A 677 61.46 -36.35 -20.54
CA ALA A 677 60.10 -35.83 -20.79
C ALA A 677 59.55 -35.00 -19.62
N GLN A 678 60.02 -35.23 -18.38
CA GLN A 678 59.53 -34.47 -17.22
C GLN A 678 59.98 -33.00 -17.21
N LEU A 679 61.17 -32.68 -17.76
CA LEU A 679 61.63 -31.29 -17.86
C LEU A 679 61.04 -30.55 -19.08
N LYS A 680 60.75 -31.26 -20.18
CA LYS A 680 60.04 -30.68 -21.33
C LYS A 680 58.55 -30.44 -21.03
N ASN A 681 57.88 -31.40 -20.38
CA ASN A 681 56.47 -31.23 -19.99
C ASN A 681 56.29 -30.13 -18.94
N GLN A 682 57.26 -29.90 -18.03
CA GLN A 682 57.18 -28.78 -17.09
C GLN A 682 57.34 -27.41 -17.76
N LEU A 683 58.10 -27.33 -18.86
CA LEU A 683 58.20 -26.12 -19.65
C LEU A 683 56.94 -25.90 -20.51
N GLU A 684 56.46 -26.94 -21.19
CA GLU A 684 55.22 -26.91 -21.99
C GLU A 684 53.97 -26.66 -21.10
N GLU A 685 53.91 -27.19 -19.89
CA GLU A 685 52.84 -26.87 -18.91
C GLU A 685 52.96 -25.43 -18.39
N SER A 686 54.18 -24.90 -18.22
CA SER A 686 54.40 -23.49 -17.84
C SER A 686 54.00 -22.53 -18.97
N GLU A 687 54.29 -22.88 -20.22
CA GLU A 687 53.91 -22.10 -21.39
C GLU A 687 52.40 -22.18 -21.65
N PHE A 688 51.79 -23.35 -21.51
CA PHE A 688 50.34 -23.53 -21.59
C PHE A 688 49.59 -22.78 -20.48
N THR A 689 50.10 -22.82 -19.25
CA THR A 689 49.50 -22.06 -18.13
C THR A 689 49.68 -20.55 -18.30
N CYS A 690 50.80 -20.10 -18.87
CA CYS A 690 51.00 -18.68 -19.21
C CYS A 690 50.08 -18.23 -20.36
N ALA A 691 49.92 -19.03 -21.42
CA ALA A 691 49.02 -18.72 -22.53
C ALA A 691 47.54 -18.74 -22.07
N ALA A 692 47.16 -19.70 -21.23
CA ALA A 692 45.85 -19.76 -20.60
C ALA A 692 45.60 -18.55 -19.68
N ALA A 693 46.60 -18.10 -18.92
CA ALA A 693 46.50 -16.91 -18.08
C ALA A 693 46.39 -15.62 -18.91
N VAL A 694 47.14 -15.48 -20.01
CA VAL A 694 47.04 -14.33 -20.94
C VAL A 694 45.67 -14.30 -21.62
N LYS A 695 45.14 -15.46 -22.02
CA LYS A 695 43.78 -15.58 -22.59
C LYS A 695 42.70 -15.25 -21.56
N ALA A 696 42.85 -15.72 -20.31
CA ALA A 696 41.95 -15.35 -19.22
C ALA A 696 42.01 -13.85 -18.92
N ARG A 697 43.19 -13.23 -18.96
CA ARG A 697 43.36 -11.78 -18.77
C ARG A 697 42.74 -10.96 -19.92
N LYS A 698 42.94 -11.36 -21.19
CA LYS A 698 42.26 -10.72 -22.35
C LYS A 698 40.73 -10.88 -22.25
N SER A 699 40.23 -12.03 -21.78
CA SER A 699 38.80 -12.24 -21.52
C SER A 699 38.27 -11.30 -20.43
N MET A 700 39.02 -11.16 -19.32
CA MET A 700 38.69 -10.22 -18.25
C MET A 700 38.75 -8.75 -18.71
N GLU A 701 39.68 -8.37 -19.59
CA GLU A 701 39.73 -7.02 -20.18
C GLU A 701 38.49 -6.74 -21.05
N ILE A 702 38.05 -7.71 -21.86
CA ILE A 702 36.81 -7.59 -22.65
C ILE A 702 35.60 -7.51 -21.73
N GLU A 703 35.53 -8.32 -20.67
CA GLU A 703 34.46 -8.24 -19.66
C GLU A 703 34.43 -6.88 -18.94
N ILE A 704 35.60 -6.28 -18.64
CA ILE A 704 35.68 -4.95 -18.04
C ILE A 704 35.18 -3.86 -18.99
N GLU A 705 35.48 -3.98 -20.28
CA GLU A 705 35.00 -3.05 -21.32
C GLU A 705 33.48 -3.19 -21.53
N ASP A 706 32.97 -4.42 -21.59
CA ASP A 706 31.52 -4.71 -21.66
C ASP A 706 30.79 -4.21 -20.41
N LEU A 707 31.39 -4.37 -19.22
CA LEU A 707 30.84 -3.81 -17.98
C LEU A 707 30.87 -2.27 -17.98
N HIS A 708 31.87 -1.64 -18.62
CA HIS A 708 31.90 -0.18 -18.80
C HIS A 708 30.77 0.29 -19.72
N ILE A 709 30.55 -0.37 -20.86
CA ILE A 709 29.47 -0.05 -21.78
C ILE A 709 28.10 -0.24 -21.11
N GLN A 710 27.92 -1.35 -20.37
CA GLN A 710 26.71 -1.59 -19.59
C GLN A 710 26.51 -0.52 -18.50
N MET A 711 27.58 -0.07 -17.84
CA MET A 711 27.49 1.02 -16.87
C MET A 711 27.07 2.34 -17.52
N GLU A 712 27.58 2.68 -18.71
CA GLU A 712 27.17 3.87 -19.45
C GLU A 712 25.69 3.83 -19.87
N ASP A 713 25.20 2.67 -20.30
CA ASP A 713 23.79 2.48 -20.62
C ASP A 713 22.89 2.52 -19.38
N VAL A 714 23.35 1.99 -18.25
CA VAL A 714 22.66 2.15 -16.95
C VAL A 714 22.64 3.61 -16.51
N VAL A 715 23.69 4.39 -16.77
CA VAL A 715 23.70 5.84 -16.46
C VAL A 715 22.75 6.62 -17.36
N LYS A 716 22.70 6.31 -18.67
CA LYS A 716 21.74 6.94 -19.60
C LYS A 716 20.29 6.61 -19.24
N THR A 717 20.01 5.34 -18.94
CA THR A 717 18.66 4.92 -18.49
C THR A 717 18.30 5.55 -17.15
N LYS A 718 19.24 5.67 -16.21
CA LYS A 718 19.04 6.39 -14.95
C LYS A 718 18.68 7.86 -15.17
N ILE A 719 19.38 8.59 -16.05
CA ILE A 719 19.07 10.00 -16.34
C ILE A 719 17.67 10.13 -16.95
N SER A 720 17.31 9.23 -17.88
CA SER A 720 15.96 9.18 -18.45
C SER A 720 14.88 8.93 -17.38
N LEU A 721 15.14 8.01 -16.44
CA LEU A 721 14.23 7.72 -15.32
C LEU A 721 14.13 8.88 -14.32
N GLU A 722 15.23 9.59 -14.05
CA GLU A 722 15.22 10.79 -13.19
C GLU A 722 14.42 11.94 -13.83
N GLU A 723 14.52 12.13 -15.15
CA GLU A 723 13.70 13.08 -15.88
C GLU A 723 12.22 12.70 -15.85
N GLN A 724 11.89 11.42 -16.07
CA GLN A 724 10.54 10.89 -15.95
C GLN A 724 9.98 11.08 -14.54
N LEU A 725 10.76 10.80 -13.50
CA LEU A 725 10.36 11.00 -12.11
C LEU A 725 10.12 12.48 -11.80
N SER A 726 10.92 13.40 -12.35
CA SER A 726 10.69 14.85 -12.21
C SER A 726 9.41 15.32 -12.89
N ARG A 727 9.05 14.71 -14.04
CA ARG A 727 7.80 15.00 -14.76
C ARG A 727 6.61 14.46 -13.99
N LEU A 728 6.66 13.20 -13.56
CA LEU A 728 5.64 12.56 -12.73
C LEU A 728 5.43 13.30 -11.41
N GLN A 729 6.49 13.86 -10.81
CA GLN A 729 6.37 14.66 -9.58
C GLN A 729 5.65 16.00 -9.82
N ARG A 730 5.83 16.64 -10.97
CA ARG A 730 5.06 17.84 -11.35
C ARG A 730 3.61 17.48 -11.64
N GLU A 731 3.39 16.40 -12.38
CA GLU A 731 2.06 15.90 -12.69
C GLU A 731 1.29 15.48 -11.45
N LYS A 732 1.97 14.86 -10.46
CA LYS A 732 1.40 14.58 -9.14
C LYS A 732 0.93 15.85 -8.43
N ASN A 733 1.73 16.91 -8.44
CA ASN A 733 1.35 18.17 -7.80
C ASN A 733 0.18 18.86 -8.53
N ASP A 734 0.15 18.80 -9.86
CA ASP A 734 -0.94 19.34 -10.67
C ASP A 734 -2.25 18.54 -10.47
N LEU A 735 -2.16 17.20 -10.38
CA LEU A 735 -3.28 16.32 -10.06
C LEU A 735 -3.80 16.53 -8.65
N GLN A 736 -2.92 16.77 -7.68
CA GLN A 736 -3.32 17.06 -6.31
C GLN A 736 -4.09 18.40 -6.24
N SER A 737 -3.63 19.43 -6.96
CA SER A 737 -4.37 20.70 -7.07
C SER A 737 -5.73 20.52 -7.74
N ARG A 738 -5.85 19.66 -8.76
CA ARG A 738 -7.13 19.37 -9.42
C ARG A 738 -8.07 18.56 -8.56
N MET A 739 -7.55 17.60 -7.80
CA MET A 739 -8.36 16.84 -6.84
C MET A 739 -8.89 17.76 -5.73
N GLU A 740 -8.10 18.75 -5.30
CA GLU A 740 -8.55 19.80 -4.38
C GLU A 740 -9.65 20.68 -5.02
N GLU A 741 -9.49 21.10 -6.28
CA GLU A 741 -10.52 21.84 -7.04
C GLU A 741 -11.81 21.02 -7.24
N ASP A 742 -11.72 19.75 -7.67
CA ASP A 742 -12.87 18.86 -7.88
C ASP A 742 -13.59 18.54 -6.55
N GLN A 743 -12.83 18.46 -5.45
CA GLN A 743 -13.41 18.29 -4.11
C GLN A 743 -14.14 19.56 -3.66
N GLU A 744 -13.63 20.75 -3.98
CA GLU A 744 -14.31 22.03 -3.75
C GLU A 744 -15.58 22.14 -4.59
N ASP A 745 -15.55 21.75 -5.87
CA ASP A 745 -16.70 21.73 -6.77
C ASP A 745 -17.78 20.74 -6.31
N MET A 746 -17.39 19.55 -5.84
CA MET A 746 -18.31 18.58 -5.25
C MET A 746 -18.91 19.09 -3.94
N ASN A 747 -18.13 19.77 -3.10
CA ASN A 747 -18.63 20.40 -1.88
C ASN A 747 -19.62 21.54 -2.21
N GLU A 748 -19.36 22.34 -3.25
CA GLU A 748 -20.31 23.34 -3.75
C GLU A 748 -21.60 22.72 -4.29
N LEU A 749 -21.50 21.62 -5.03
CA LEU A 749 -22.65 20.89 -5.56
C LEU A 749 -23.48 20.28 -4.43
N MET A 750 -22.85 19.67 -3.43
CA MET A 750 -23.50 19.14 -2.24
C MET A 750 -24.19 20.24 -1.42
N LYS A 751 -23.57 21.42 -1.31
CA LYS A 751 -24.18 22.59 -0.68
C LYS A 751 -25.41 23.09 -1.44
N LYS A 752 -25.35 23.12 -2.78
CA LYS A 752 -26.50 23.45 -3.64
C LYS A 752 -27.62 22.41 -3.51
N HIS A 753 -27.28 21.12 -3.46
CA HIS A 753 -28.24 20.04 -3.25
C HIS A 753 -28.91 20.14 -1.86
N LYS A 754 -28.14 20.35 -0.79
CA LYS A 754 -28.66 20.54 0.57
C LYS A 754 -29.57 21.77 0.67
N ALA A 755 -29.23 22.86 -0.03
CA ALA A 755 -30.08 24.04 -0.13
C ALA A 755 -31.40 23.77 -0.88
N ALA A 756 -31.35 23.01 -1.98
CA ALA A 756 -32.54 22.61 -2.74
C ALA A 756 -33.46 21.68 -1.93
N VAL A 757 -32.89 20.73 -1.19
CA VAL A 757 -33.65 19.84 -0.29
C VAL A 757 -34.28 20.63 0.86
N ALA A 758 -33.55 21.55 1.48
CA ALA A 758 -34.09 22.42 2.53
C ALA A 758 -35.16 23.38 2.00
N GLN A 759 -35.07 23.80 0.73
CA GLN A 759 -36.13 24.57 0.07
C GLN A 759 -37.37 23.71 -0.15
N SER A 760 -37.20 22.50 -0.69
CA SER A 760 -38.31 21.57 -0.91
C SER A 760 -39.04 21.18 0.39
N ALA A 761 -38.32 21.02 1.50
CA ALA A 761 -38.92 20.77 2.81
C ALA A 761 -39.75 21.98 3.32
N ARG A 762 -39.26 23.20 3.08
CA ARG A 762 -40.01 24.44 3.40
C ARG A 762 -41.25 24.59 2.53
N ASP A 763 -41.14 24.27 1.24
CA ASP A 763 -42.26 24.30 0.31
C ASP A 763 -43.34 23.27 0.68
N LEU A 764 -42.94 22.06 1.11
CA LEU A 764 -43.87 21.04 1.62
C LEU A 764 -44.60 21.49 2.89
N SER A 765 -43.90 22.15 3.83
CA SER A 765 -44.52 22.74 5.02
C SER A 765 -45.53 23.81 4.65
N GLN A 766 -45.18 24.71 3.71
CA GLN A 766 -46.09 25.75 3.24
C GLN A 766 -47.32 25.18 2.53
N ILE A 767 -47.16 24.10 1.75
CA ILE A 767 -48.28 23.41 1.11
C ILE A 767 -49.21 22.81 2.17
N SER A 768 -48.66 22.20 3.23
CA SER A 768 -49.44 21.67 4.35
C SER A 768 -50.21 22.77 5.08
N ASP A 769 -49.58 23.92 5.34
CA ASP A 769 -50.23 25.07 5.99
C ASP A 769 -51.35 25.65 5.11
N LEU A 770 -51.13 25.73 3.80
CA LEU A 770 -52.14 26.15 2.83
C LEU A 770 -53.30 25.16 2.72
N GLN A 771 -53.04 23.85 2.86
CA GLN A 771 -54.08 22.83 2.92
C GLN A 771 -54.93 22.99 4.20
N ALA A 772 -54.31 23.23 5.35
CA ALA A 772 -55.01 23.49 6.61
C ALA A 772 -55.88 24.77 6.54
N GLN A 773 -55.35 25.84 5.95
CA GLN A 773 -56.12 27.09 5.73
C GLN A 773 -57.26 26.90 4.73
N LEU A 774 -57.09 26.04 3.72
CA LEU A 774 -58.16 25.69 2.78
C LEU A 774 -59.28 24.93 3.49
N GLU A 775 -58.93 23.96 4.35
CA GLU A 775 -59.88 23.20 5.16
C GLU A 775 -60.67 24.09 6.13
N GLU A 776 -59.99 25.02 6.81
CA GLU A 776 -60.62 26.02 7.68
C GLU A 776 -61.57 26.94 6.91
N ALA A 777 -61.12 27.47 5.77
CA ALA A 777 -61.98 28.29 4.89
C ALA A 777 -63.18 27.51 4.34
N THR A 778 -63.05 26.20 4.09
CA THR A 778 -64.19 25.37 3.68
C THR A 778 -65.19 25.13 4.81
N LYS A 779 -64.73 25.01 6.07
CA LYS A 779 -65.59 24.94 7.25
C LYS A 779 -66.31 26.27 7.49
N GLU A 780 -65.60 27.39 7.44
CA GLU A 780 -66.21 28.73 7.55
C GLU A 780 -67.25 28.96 6.45
N LYS A 781 -66.97 28.51 5.22
CA LYS A 781 -67.95 28.56 4.13
C LYS A 781 -69.20 27.74 4.43
N GLN A 782 -69.07 26.54 5.00
CA GLN A 782 -70.21 25.71 5.41
C GLN A 782 -71.01 26.40 6.51
N GLU A 783 -70.35 26.94 7.54
CA GLU A 783 -71.03 27.68 8.61
C GLU A 783 -71.76 28.93 8.10
N ILE A 784 -71.16 29.66 7.14
CA ILE A 784 -71.81 30.81 6.51
C ILE A 784 -72.99 30.36 5.65
N GLN A 785 -72.91 29.23 4.95
CA GLN A 785 -74.04 28.68 4.20
C GLN A 785 -75.20 28.28 5.12
N GLU A 786 -74.92 27.68 6.27
CA GLU A 786 -75.92 27.37 7.30
C GLU A 786 -76.55 28.63 7.91
N LYS A 787 -75.73 29.65 8.22
CA LYS A 787 -76.20 30.96 8.70
C LYS A 787 -77.02 31.70 7.65
N LEU A 788 -76.64 31.62 6.38
CA LEU A 788 -77.36 32.25 5.26
C LEU A 788 -78.72 31.56 5.04
N HIS A 789 -78.79 30.23 5.17
CA HIS A 789 -80.04 29.48 5.11
C HIS A 789 -80.97 29.83 6.29
N SER A 790 -80.41 29.96 7.50
CA SER A 790 -81.12 30.43 8.69
C SER A 790 -81.65 31.86 8.53
N LEU A 791 -80.85 32.78 7.99
CA LEU A 791 -81.24 34.17 7.77
C LEU A 791 -82.23 34.32 6.62
N GLN A 792 -82.17 33.48 5.58
CA GLN A 792 -83.19 33.43 4.53
C GLN A 792 -84.55 33.00 5.08
N SER A 793 -84.58 32.01 5.98
CA SER A 793 -85.81 31.59 6.65
C SER A 793 -86.37 32.66 7.60
N GLN A 794 -85.49 33.43 8.26
CA GLN A 794 -85.88 34.59 9.07
C GLN A 794 -86.32 35.80 8.23
N LEU A 795 -85.75 35.98 7.04
CA LEU A 795 -86.12 37.05 6.10
C LEU A 795 -87.51 36.79 5.49
N GLU A 796 -87.80 35.56 5.08
CA GLU A 796 -89.15 35.16 4.62
C GLU A 796 -90.23 35.39 5.71
N PHE A 797 -89.87 35.23 6.98
CA PHE A 797 -90.76 35.52 8.11
C PHE A 797 -90.94 37.03 8.37
N GLN A 798 -89.90 37.84 8.14
CA GLN A 798 -89.93 39.28 8.39
C GLN A 798 -90.46 40.12 7.21
N GLU A 799 -90.60 39.55 6.01
CA GLU A 799 -91.18 40.20 4.83
C GLU A 799 -92.73 40.37 4.89
N GLN A 800 -93.42 39.91 5.95
CA GLN A 800 -94.88 40.03 6.13
C GLN A 800 -95.37 41.19 7.04
N SER A 801 -94.54 42.14 7.48
CA SER A 801 -94.99 43.23 8.37
C SER A 801 -94.39 44.59 8.00
N MET A 802 -95.25 45.57 7.72
CA MET A 802 -94.93 46.87 7.14
C MET A 802 -94.33 47.89 8.14
N VAL A 803 -93.25 48.59 7.70
CA VAL A 803 -93.07 50.08 7.58
C VAL A 803 -93.21 50.92 8.89
N GLU A 804 -92.38 51.89 9.34
CA GLU A 804 -91.42 52.83 8.73
C GLU A 804 -90.48 53.44 9.82
N LYS A 805 -89.25 52.93 9.92
CA LYS A 805 -88.03 53.66 10.40
C LYS A 805 -86.75 53.03 9.82
N SER A 806 -86.94 52.15 8.84
CA SER A 806 -85.95 51.25 8.28
C SER A 806 -85.34 51.77 6.98
N LEU A 807 -85.86 52.84 6.37
CA LEU A 807 -85.36 53.32 5.08
C LEU A 807 -83.95 53.97 5.20
N VAL A 808 -83.69 54.71 6.28
CA VAL A 808 -82.38 55.33 6.54
C VAL A 808 -81.34 54.29 6.97
N SER A 809 -81.70 53.41 7.92
CA SER A 809 -80.81 52.30 8.32
C SER A 809 -80.56 51.30 7.19
N ARG A 810 -81.49 51.15 6.23
CA ARG A 810 -81.32 50.31 5.04
C ARG A 810 -80.39 50.93 4.02
N GLN A 811 -80.39 52.26 3.86
CA GLN A 811 -79.41 52.93 3.02
C GLN A 811 -78.00 52.88 3.64
N GLU A 812 -77.87 53.06 4.96
CA GLU A 812 -76.58 52.87 5.65
C GLU A 812 -76.11 51.41 5.63
N ALA A 813 -77.01 50.45 5.81
CA ALA A 813 -76.70 49.04 5.66
C ALA A 813 -76.35 48.68 4.21
N LYS A 814 -76.97 49.31 3.21
CA LYS A 814 -76.64 49.12 1.79
C LYS A 814 -75.27 49.69 1.46
N ILE A 815 -74.90 50.83 2.04
CA ILE A 815 -73.57 51.41 1.89
C ILE A 815 -72.54 50.47 2.54
N ARG A 816 -72.75 50.01 3.77
CA ARG A 816 -71.85 49.03 4.42
C ARG A 816 -71.80 47.68 3.69
N GLU A 817 -72.91 47.21 3.13
CA GLU A 817 -73.00 46.00 2.30
C GLU A 817 -72.23 46.17 0.97
N LEU A 818 -72.32 47.34 0.34
CA LEU A 818 -71.57 47.65 -0.87
C LEU A 818 -70.09 47.87 -0.59
N GLU A 819 -69.73 48.46 0.55
CA GLU A 819 -68.36 48.61 1.02
C GLU A 819 -67.73 47.25 1.35
N THR A 820 -68.45 46.37 2.04
CA THR A 820 -68.00 45.00 2.29
C THR A 820 -67.93 44.17 1.02
N LYS A 821 -68.86 44.33 0.07
CA LYS A 821 -68.76 43.70 -1.25
C LYS A 821 -67.59 44.26 -2.06
N LEU A 822 -67.32 45.56 -2.01
CA LEU A 822 -66.16 46.17 -2.67
C LEU A 822 -64.85 45.66 -2.06
N GLU A 823 -64.80 45.54 -0.73
CA GLU A 823 -63.64 44.99 -0.03
C GLU A 823 -63.47 43.49 -0.34
N TYR A 824 -64.57 42.75 -0.43
CA TYR A 824 -64.57 41.35 -0.88
C TYR A 824 -64.07 41.24 -2.32
N GLU A 825 -64.59 42.03 -3.27
CA GLU A 825 -64.11 42.07 -4.66
C GLU A 825 -62.64 42.49 -4.74
N ARG A 826 -62.17 43.45 -3.92
CA ARG A 826 -60.75 43.81 -3.82
C ARG A 826 -59.89 42.66 -3.32
N THR A 827 -60.34 41.92 -2.31
CA THR A 827 -59.63 40.73 -1.83
C THR A 827 -59.68 39.58 -2.84
N GLN A 828 -60.77 39.44 -3.59
CA GLN A 828 -60.91 38.47 -4.67
C GLN A 828 -60.01 38.80 -5.85
N ILE A 829 -59.91 40.08 -6.25
CA ILE A 829 -58.96 40.55 -7.26
C ILE A 829 -57.54 40.26 -6.80
N LYS A 830 -57.16 40.59 -5.55
CA LYS A 830 -55.82 40.27 -5.01
C LYS A 830 -55.53 38.77 -5.01
N ARG A 831 -56.52 37.92 -4.69
CA ARG A 831 -56.38 36.45 -4.76
C ARG A 831 -56.18 35.97 -6.20
N MET A 832 -56.95 36.51 -7.14
CA MET A 832 -56.84 36.19 -8.57
C MET A 832 -55.51 36.70 -9.15
N GLU A 833 -55.03 37.88 -8.76
CA GLU A 833 -53.72 38.41 -9.12
C GLU A 833 -52.58 37.53 -8.58
N SER A 834 -52.68 37.05 -7.33
CA SER A 834 -51.74 36.07 -6.77
C SER A 834 -51.79 34.75 -7.55
N LEU A 835 -52.98 34.26 -7.93
CA LEU A 835 -53.12 33.03 -8.72
C LEU A 835 -52.52 33.20 -10.11
N VAL A 836 -52.76 34.34 -10.76
CA VAL A 836 -52.17 34.70 -12.05
C VAL A 836 -50.65 34.84 -11.94
N GLY A 837 -50.13 35.39 -10.84
CA GLY A 837 -48.70 35.43 -10.54
C GLY A 837 -48.08 34.03 -10.46
N ARG A 838 -48.67 33.14 -9.66
CA ARG A 838 -48.23 31.73 -9.55
C ARG A 838 -48.33 30.99 -10.88
N LEU A 839 -49.39 31.22 -11.65
CA LEU A 839 -49.55 30.61 -12.97
C LEU A 839 -48.50 31.12 -13.95
N LYS A 840 -48.12 32.41 -13.90
CA LYS A 840 -47.01 32.96 -14.69
C LYS A 840 -45.67 32.36 -14.28
N GLU A 841 -45.38 32.26 -12.98
CA GLU A 841 -44.16 31.62 -12.47
C GLU A 841 -44.08 30.13 -12.89
N ASN A 842 -45.20 29.41 -12.83
CA ASN A 842 -45.26 28.03 -13.31
C ASN A 842 -45.05 27.94 -14.83
N LEU A 843 -45.59 28.88 -15.61
CA LEU A 843 -45.43 28.92 -17.07
C LEU A 843 -43.98 29.26 -17.45
N GLU A 844 -43.34 30.18 -16.72
CA GLU A 844 -41.91 30.47 -16.83
C GLU A 844 -41.07 29.25 -16.48
N LYS A 845 -41.36 28.57 -15.36
CA LYS A 845 -40.67 27.34 -14.95
C LYS A 845 -40.79 26.23 -16.00
N MET A 846 -41.98 25.98 -16.54
CA MET A 846 -42.19 24.99 -17.61
C MET A 846 -41.48 25.40 -18.92
N THR A 847 -41.36 26.71 -19.18
CA THR A 847 -40.59 27.23 -20.33
C THR A 847 -39.09 27.03 -20.11
N GLU A 848 -38.59 27.25 -18.90
CA GLU A 848 -37.21 26.99 -18.48
C GLU A 848 -36.88 25.49 -18.63
N GLU A 849 -37.74 24.61 -18.13
CA GLU A 849 -37.60 23.15 -18.23
C GLU A 849 -37.61 22.68 -19.69
N ARG A 850 -38.49 23.24 -20.53
CA ARG A 850 -38.49 23.00 -21.98
C ARG A 850 -37.17 23.46 -22.63
N ASN A 851 -36.68 24.64 -22.28
CA ASN A 851 -35.40 25.15 -22.81
C ASN A 851 -34.22 24.30 -22.35
N GLN A 852 -34.24 23.81 -21.11
CA GLN A 852 -33.25 22.86 -20.59
C GLN A 852 -33.29 21.52 -21.32
N ARG A 853 -34.48 20.98 -21.62
CA ARG A 853 -34.66 19.77 -22.44
C ARG A 853 -34.10 19.94 -23.85
N ILE A 854 -34.38 21.08 -24.50
CA ILE A 854 -33.83 21.40 -25.83
C ILE A 854 -32.31 21.54 -25.78
N ALA A 855 -31.77 22.18 -24.75
CA ALA A 855 -30.32 22.30 -24.56
C ALA A 855 -29.66 20.93 -24.30
N ALA A 856 -30.30 20.04 -23.55
CA ALA A 856 -29.83 18.67 -23.33
C ALA A 856 -29.84 17.85 -24.64
N GLU A 857 -30.91 17.92 -25.43
CA GLU A 857 -30.99 17.27 -26.74
C GLU A 857 -29.89 17.74 -27.70
N ASN A 858 -29.58 19.05 -27.70
CA ASN A 858 -28.50 19.59 -28.52
C ASN A 858 -27.12 19.10 -28.05
N ARG A 859 -26.87 18.99 -26.74
CA ARG A 859 -25.64 18.41 -26.20
C ARG A 859 -25.45 16.96 -26.63
N GLU A 860 -26.52 16.15 -26.56
CA GLU A 860 -26.51 14.75 -27.02
C GLU A 860 -26.25 14.66 -28.53
N LYS A 861 -26.86 15.53 -29.34
CA LYS A 861 -26.59 15.59 -30.79
C LYS A 861 -25.12 15.93 -31.08
N ASP A 862 -24.53 16.86 -30.35
CA ASP A 862 -23.13 17.25 -30.52
C ASP A 862 -22.16 16.20 -30.01
N GLN A 863 -22.53 15.45 -28.95
CA GLN A 863 -21.79 14.30 -28.47
C GLN A 863 -21.81 13.16 -29.50
N ASN A 864 -22.96 12.87 -30.09
CA ASN A 864 -23.07 11.90 -31.18
C ASN A 864 -22.24 12.29 -32.42
N LYS A 865 -22.24 13.58 -32.82
CA LYS A 865 -21.36 14.06 -33.90
C LYS A 865 -19.87 13.88 -33.57
N ARG A 866 -19.48 14.06 -32.30
CA ARG A 866 -18.09 13.83 -31.85
C ARG A 866 -17.71 12.36 -31.91
N MET A 867 -18.56 11.46 -31.44
CA MET A 867 -18.34 10.01 -31.54
C MET A 867 -18.23 9.58 -33.01
N GLN A 868 -19.07 10.12 -33.90
CA GLN A 868 -18.98 9.81 -35.34
C GLN A 868 -17.69 10.31 -35.99
N ARG A 869 -17.14 11.46 -35.55
CA ARG A 869 -15.83 11.93 -36.02
C ARG A 869 -14.70 11.04 -35.52
N GLN A 870 -14.69 10.69 -34.23
CA GLN A 870 -13.70 9.77 -33.67
C GLN A 870 -13.71 8.40 -34.37
N ILE A 871 -14.89 7.87 -34.70
CA ILE A 871 -15.00 6.62 -35.48
C ILE A 871 -14.41 6.77 -36.89
N ARG A 872 -14.49 7.95 -37.50
CA ARG A 872 -13.89 8.22 -38.81
C ARG A 872 -12.37 8.34 -38.72
N ASP A 873 -11.87 9.11 -37.75
CA ASP A 873 -10.45 9.31 -37.53
C ASP A 873 -9.75 7.97 -37.21
N MET A 874 -10.35 7.15 -36.34
CA MET A 874 -9.83 5.79 -36.06
C MET A 874 -9.82 4.89 -37.31
N LYS A 875 -10.79 5.03 -38.22
CA LYS A 875 -10.80 4.26 -39.48
C LYS A 875 -9.69 4.72 -40.42
N GLU A 876 -9.40 6.02 -40.47
CA GLU A 876 -8.32 6.59 -41.27
C GLU A 876 -6.95 6.16 -40.71
N GLU A 877 -6.75 6.20 -39.39
CA GLU A 877 -5.54 5.70 -38.72
C GLU A 877 -5.30 4.21 -38.98
N MET A 878 -6.36 3.39 -38.89
CA MET A 878 -6.26 1.96 -39.21
C MET A 878 -5.89 1.71 -40.67
N ALA A 879 -6.39 2.54 -41.60
CA ALA A 879 -6.02 2.46 -43.01
C ALA A 879 -4.56 2.88 -43.26
N GLU A 880 -4.07 3.92 -42.58
CA GLU A 880 -2.66 4.33 -42.66
C GLU A 880 -1.70 3.29 -42.06
N LEU A 881 -2.07 2.67 -40.94
CA LEU A 881 -1.28 1.60 -40.33
C LEU A 881 -1.20 0.38 -41.24
N SER A 882 -2.32 -0.02 -41.85
CA SER A 882 -2.35 -1.11 -42.83
C SER A 882 -1.48 -0.79 -44.06
N LYS A 883 -1.47 0.47 -44.52
CA LYS A 883 -0.57 0.89 -45.61
C LYS A 883 0.90 0.80 -45.20
N LYS A 884 1.28 1.29 -44.01
CA LYS A 884 2.65 1.20 -43.48
C LYS A 884 3.12 -0.25 -43.31
N GLU A 885 2.24 -1.15 -42.87
CA GLU A 885 2.52 -2.58 -42.76
C GLU A 885 2.81 -3.21 -44.14
N SER A 886 2.04 -2.84 -45.17
CA SER A 886 2.28 -3.30 -46.53
C SER A 886 3.60 -2.77 -47.12
N GLU A 887 3.98 -1.54 -46.81
CA GLU A 887 5.25 -0.93 -47.23
C GLU A 887 6.45 -1.55 -46.50
N ALA A 888 6.32 -1.83 -45.19
CA ALA A 888 7.34 -2.52 -44.42
C ALA A 888 7.54 -3.97 -44.92
N SER A 889 6.46 -4.66 -45.27
CA SER A 889 6.53 -6.01 -45.84
C SER A 889 7.24 -6.04 -47.20
N ARG A 890 7.02 -5.03 -48.05
CA ARG A 890 7.78 -4.89 -49.32
C ARG A 890 9.26 -4.64 -49.08
N LYS A 891 9.61 -3.69 -48.20
CA LYS A 891 11.01 -3.40 -47.86
C LYS A 891 11.73 -4.60 -47.27
N LYS A 892 11.03 -5.39 -46.44
CA LYS A 892 11.57 -6.65 -45.91
C LYS A 892 11.91 -7.61 -47.05
N HIS A 893 11.01 -7.79 -48.01
CA HIS A 893 11.24 -8.67 -49.14
C HIS A 893 12.40 -8.20 -50.04
N GLU A 894 12.52 -6.90 -50.29
CA GLU A 894 13.66 -6.31 -51.03
C GLU A 894 14.99 -6.58 -50.33
N LEU A 895 15.06 -6.39 -49.00
CA LEU A 895 16.26 -6.67 -48.22
C LEU A 895 16.62 -8.17 -48.18
N GLU A 896 15.62 -9.06 -48.16
CA GLU A 896 15.85 -10.51 -48.27
C GLU A 896 16.48 -10.87 -49.61
N MET A 897 16.02 -10.27 -50.73
CA MET A 897 16.62 -10.47 -52.05
C MET A 897 18.06 -9.95 -52.13
N ASP A 898 18.35 -8.79 -51.53
CA ASP A 898 19.70 -8.24 -51.48
C ASP A 898 20.65 -9.13 -50.67
N ILE A 899 20.17 -9.72 -49.56
CA ILE A 899 20.94 -10.68 -48.77
C ILE A 899 21.25 -11.93 -49.60
N GLU A 900 20.26 -12.51 -50.28
CA GLU A 900 20.48 -13.68 -51.15
C GLU A 900 21.51 -13.38 -52.27
N SER A 901 21.45 -12.18 -52.86
CA SER A 901 22.42 -11.74 -53.86
C SER A 901 23.84 -11.61 -53.30
N LEU A 902 23.98 -11.01 -52.11
CA LEU A 902 25.28 -10.86 -51.44
C LEU A 902 25.84 -12.21 -50.97
N GLU A 903 25.00 -13.13 -50.52
CA GLU A 903 25.40 -14.49 -50.17
C GLU A 903 25.92 -15.26 -51.38
N ALA A 904 25.24 -15.14 -52.53
CA ALA A 904 25.71 -15.74 -53.79
C ALA A 904 27.06 -15.16 -54.24
N ALA A 905 27.24 -13.83 -54.14
CA ALA A 905 28.50 -13.17 -54.45
C ALA A 905 29.64 -13.62 -53.49
N ASN A 906 29.34 -13.77 -52.20
CA ASN A 906 30.31 -14.23 -51.20
C ASN A 906 30.73 -15.69 -51.45
N GLN A 907 29.78 -16.56 -51.82
CA GLN A 907 30.09 -17.93 -52.23
C GLN A 907 31.01 -17.97 -53.46
N SER A 908 30.76 -17.13 -54.47
CA SER A 908 31.63 -17.00 -55.64
C SER A 908 33.04 -16.57 -55.25
N LEU A 909 33.16 -15.52 -54.43
CA LEU A 909 34.46 -15.02 -53.96
C LEU A 909 35.22 -16.07 -53.12
N GLN A 910 34.52 -16.88 -52.33
CA GLN A 910 35.15 -18.00 -51.61
C GLN A 910 35.67 -19.09 -52.55
N VAL A 911 34.98 -19.36 -53.67
CA VAL A 911 35.45 -20.30 -54.69
C VAL A 911 36.69 -19.73 -55.39
N ASP A 912 36.68 -18.46 -55.76
CA ASP A 912 37.83 -17.79 -56.39
C ASP A 912 39.04 -17.76 -55.46
N LEU A 913 38.83 -17.50 -54.17
CA LEU A 913 39.88 -17.53 -53.16
C LEU A 913 40.49 -18.92 -53.01
N LYS A 914 39.67 -19.99 -53.00
CA LYS A 914 40.17 -21.37 -52.99
C LYS A 914 40.97 -21.71 -54.24
N LEU A 915 40.53 -21.21 -55.40
CA LEU A 915 41.24 -21.37 -56.67
C LEU A 915 42.58 -20.62 -56.68
N ALA A 916 42.63 -19.43 -56.08
CA ALA A 916 43.87 -18.66 -55.91
C ALA A 916 44.85 -19.40 -54.98
N PHE A 917 44.39 -19.92 -53.84
CA PHE A 917 45.23 -20.74 -52.96
C PHE A 917 45.74 -22.01 -53.65
N LYS A 918 44.91 -22.65 -54.48
CA LYS A 918 45.35 -23.80 -55.27
C LYS A 918 46.43 -23.42 -56.28
N ARG A 919 46.28 -22.30 -56.99
CA ARG A 919 47.31 -21.79 -57.92
C ARG A 919 48.62 -21.43 -57.21
N ILE A 920 48.55 -20.86 -56.01
CA ILE A 920 49.73 -20.57 -55.19
C ILE A 920 50.42 -21.87 -54.80
N GLY A 921 49.68 -22.88 -54.33
CA GLY A 921 50.24 -24.18 -53.99
C GLY A 921 50.83 -24.92 -55.21
N ASP A 922 50.15 -24.89 -56.36
CA ASP A 922 50.64 -25.47 -57.61
C ASP A 922 51.94 -24.76 -58.09
N LEU A 923 52.07 -23.44 -57.86
CA LEU A 923 53.29 -22.68 -58.15
C LEU A 923 54.43 -22.97 -57.17
N GLN A 924 54.14 -23.12 -55.87
CA GLN A 924 55.13 -23.48 -54.86
C GLN A 924 55.70 -24.89 -55.11
N ALA A 925 54.85 -25.86 -55.47
CA ALA A 925 55.30 -27.21 -55.84
C ALA A 925 56.16 -27.23 -57.12
N ALA A 926 55.89 -26.33 -58.08
CA ALA A 926 56.71 -26.21 -59.28
C ALA A 926 58.08 -25.55 -59.01
N ILE A 927 58.19 -24.71 -57.97
CA ILE A 927 59.44 -24.06 -57.56
C ILE A 927 60.31 -25.03 -56.74
N GLU A 928 59.71 -25.82 -55.84
CA GLU A 928 60.42 -26.87 -55.07
C GLU A 928 61.03 -27.95 -56.00
N ASP A 929 60.33 -28.34 -57.08
CA ASP A 929 60.82 -29.34 -58.05
C ASP A 929 62.00 -28.83 -58.94
N GLU A 930 62.19 -27.52 -59.11
CA GLU A 930 63.35 -26.96 -59.83
C GLU A 930 64.59 -26.77 -58.93
N MET A 931 64.46 -26.85 -57.59
CA MET A 931 65.53 -26.58 -56.63
C MET A 931 66.30 -27.82 -56.12
N GLU A 932 65.93 -29.05 -56.51
CA GLU A 932 66.67 -30.28 -56.16
C GLU A 932 67.70 -30.76 -57.21
N SER A 933 67.97 -30.00 -58.28
CA SER A 933 69.07 -30.33 -59.23
C SER A 933 69.81 -29.12 -59.81
N ASP A 934 70.84 -28.61 -59.12
CA ASP A 934 72.18 -28.40 -59.72
C ASP A 934 73.22 -27.88 -58.70
N ASP A 935 74.37 -28.55 -58.67
CA ASP A 935 75.64 -28.03 -58.13
C ASP A 935 76.29 -27.12 -59.18
N ASN A 936 76.78 -25.95 -58.75
CA ASN A 936 77.77 -25.04 -59.36
C ASN A 936 77.40 -24.16 -60.59
N ASP A 937 77.30 -22.83 -60.38
CA ASP A 937 78.26 -21.78 -60.82
C ASP A 937 77.60 -20.38 -61.00
N ASP A 938 78.29 -19.36 -60.47
CA ASP A 938 78.36 -17.94 -60.86
C ASP A 938 77.16 -16.94 -60.91
N LEU A 939 77.41 -15.82 -60.20
CA LEU A 939 77.07 -14.40 -60.48
C LEU A 939 75.61 -13.85 -60.49
N ILE A 940 75.41 -12.89 -59.57
CA ILE A 940 74.75 -11.57 -59.71
C ILE A 940 73.20 -11.45 -59.72
N ASN A 941 72.74 -10.78 -58.65
CA ASN A 941 71.64 -9.77 -58.53
C ASN A 941 70.17 -10.21 -58.37
N SER A 942 69.58 -9.61 -57.32
CA SER A 942 68.18 -9.20 -57.10
C SER A 942 67.04 -10.23 -56.99
N GLY A 943 66.25 -10.07 -55.92
CA GLY A 943 64.96 -10.74 -55.65
C GLY A 943 65.16 -11.98 -54.78
N ASP A 944 64.73 -12.01 -53.51
CA ASP A 944 63.37 -12.45 -53.08
C ASP A 944 62.93 -13.70 -53.85
N ASP A 945 62.68 -14.85 -53.23
CA ASP A 945 61.88 -15.00 -52.02
C ASP A 945 62.05 -16.41 -51.41
N THR A 946 62.02 -16.46 -50.07
CA THR A 946 61.43 -17.48 -49.19
C THR A 946 61.36 -18.98 -49.60
N GLU A 947 61.93 -19.83 -48.73
CA GLU A 947 61.27 -21.04 -48.20
C GLU A 947 61.54 -21.09 -46.68
N THR A 948 60.57 -20.74 -45.84
CA THR A 948 59.64 -21.66 -45.15
C THR A 948 60.33 -22.84 -44.47
N ASP A 949 60.66 -22.68 -43.18
CA ASP A 949 59.92 -23.43 -42.17
C ASP A 949 60.02 -22.85 -40.75
N SER A 950 58.89 -22.93 -40.06
CA SER A 950 58.67 -22.74 -38.62
C SER A 950 58.81 -21.32 -38.02
N GLU A 951 57.82 -20.97 -37.19
CA GLU A 951 57.64 -19.72 -36.43
C GLU A 951 57.00 -18.52 -37.15
N VAL A 952 55.74 -18.66 -37.58
CA VAL A 952 54.80 -17.51 -37.58
C VAL A 952 53.43 -17.92 -37.04
N GLU A 953 53.43 -18.53 -35.86
CA GLU A 953 52.43 -18.12 -34.86
C GLU A 953 52.80 -16.70 -34.43
N ASP A 954 51.83 -15.86 -34.07
CA ASP A 954 52.02 -14.43 -33.74
C ASP A 954 52.29 -13.48 -34.92
N ARG A 955 51.24 -13.13 -35.69
CA ARG A 955 51.08 -11.74 -36.23
C ARG A 955 49.73 -11.38 -36.89
N VAL A 956 48.66 -12.15 -36.68
CA VAL A 956 47.30 -11.81 -37.16
C VAL A 956 46.42 -11.18 -36.06
N ASP A 957 47.01 -10.44 -35.11
CA ASP A 957 46.26 -9.67 -34.09
C ASP A 957 46.27 -8.14 -34.36
N GLY A 958 46.84 -7.69 -35.49
CA GLY A 958 47.04 -6.26 -35.78
C GLY A 958 45.94 -5.54 -36.57
N VAL A 959 45.06 -6.24 -37.30
CA VAL A 959 44.17 -5.60 -38.30
C VAL A 959 42.71 -5.47 -37.84
N LYS A 960 42.33 -6.06 -36.69
CA LYS A 960 41.01 -5.80 -36.07
C LYS A 960 40.97 -4.54 -35.18
N SER A 961 42.12 -3.92 -34.89
CA SER A 961 42.18 -2.75 -33.99
C SER A 961 41.90 -1.39 -34.66
N TRP A 962 41.68 -1.33 -35.98
CA TRP A 962 41.53 -0.05 -36.69
C TRP A 962 40.11 0.30 -37.17
N LEU A 963 39.08 -0.49 -36.85
CA LEU A 963 37.69 -0.23 -37.30
C LEU A 963 36.67 0.13 -36.21
N SER A 964 37.06 0.18 -34.92
CA SER A 964 36.13 0.55 -33.83
C SER A 964 36.26 2.00 -33.30
N LYS A 965 37.04 2.87 -33.95
CA LYS A 965 37.12 4.30 -33.61
C LYS A 965 36.65 5.18 -34.77
N ASN A 966 35.34 5.21 -35.02
CA ASN A 966 34.66 6.39 -35.57
C ASN A 966 33.14 6.18 -35.64
N LYS A 967 32.41 6.62 -34.61
CA LYS A 967 31.00 7.02 -34.73
C LYS A 967 30.61 7.84 -33.50
N GLY A 968 30.46 9.15 -33.67
CA GLY A 968 29.84 10.00 -32.66
C GLY A 968 30.26 11.47 -32.65
N SER A 969 30.13 12.21 -33.76
CA SER A 969 29.93 13.68 -33.71
C SER A 969 29.57 14.22 -35.09
N THR A 970 28.30 14.50 -35.33
CA THR A 970 27.87 15.44 -36.38
C THR A 970 26.81 16.38 -35.82
N LYS A 971 27.23 17.64 -35.69
CA LYS A 971 26.42 18.86 -35.55
C LYS A 971 25.65 19.12 -36.85
N THR A 972 24.45 19.70 -36.73
CA THR A 972 23.77 20.50 -37.77
C THR A 972 23.22 21.75 -37.06
N LEU A 973 23.76 22.97 -37.25
CA LEU A 973 23.45 23.96 -38.31
C LEU A 973 21.92 24.07 -38.48
N SER A 974 21.18 24.98 -37.82
CA SER A 974 21.17 26.45 -37.88
C SER A 974 21.08 26.97 -39.32
N ASP A 975 19.86 27.30 -39.77
CA ASP A 975 19.66 28.26 -40.85
C ASP A 975 18.49 29.19 -40.53
N GLU A 976 18.78 30.49 -40.62
CA GLU A 976 17.89 31.63 -40.47
C GLU A 976 17.21 31.92 -41.82
N GLY A 977 15.92 32.27 -41.78
CA GLY A 977 15.19 32.72 -42.96
C GLY A 977 14.06 33.68 -42.58
N SER A 978 14.41 34.94 -42.31
CA SER A 978 13.49 36.07 -42.17
C SER A 978 12.86 36.44 -43.51
N LEU A 979 11.54 36.55 -43.60
CA LEU A 979 10.88 37.55 -44.46
C LEU A 979 9.51 37.99 -43.89
N LYS A 980 9.39 39.31 -43.75
CA LYS A 980 8.19 40.10 -43.46
C LYS A 980 7.19 40.03 -44.63
N SER A 981 5.89 40.19 -44.36
CA SER A 981 5.11 41.40 -44.71
C SER A 981 3.59 41.19 -44.57
N THR A 982 2.91 42.20 -43.99
CA THR A 982 1.52 42.67 -44.24
C THR A 982 0.44 41.60 -44.54
N ARG A 983 -0.63 41.50 -43.75
CA ARG A 983 -1.65 42.52 -43.52
C ARG A 983 -2.60 42.05 -42.42
#